data_AF-A0A382BE56-F1
#
_entry.id   AF-A0A382BE56-F1
#
_cell.length_a   1.000
_cell.length_b   1.000
_cell.length_c   1.000
_cell.angle_alpha   90.00
_cell.angle_beta   90.00
_cell.angle_gamma   90.00
#
_symmetry.space_group_name_H-M   'P 1'
#
loop_
_entity.id
_entity.type
_entity.pdbx_description
1 polymer ?
#
loop_
_entity_poly.entity_id
_entity_poly.type
_entity_poly.pdbx_seq_one_letter_code
_entity_poly.pdbx_strand_id
1 'polypeptide(L)'
;AADITYGTNNELGFDYLRDNMALSAEERSQRGHVYCIVDEVDSILIDEARTPLIISGRLSDAVELYQRFAKVVGGLRRDVHYDVDEEKRIIAPTEEGVHAVERALGVDNLYDQVSSNLVHQLHAALRAKELYHRDKDYILVDGDVRIVDEFTGRVLEGRRWSDGIHQAVEAKEGVAIKDENQTLATITLQNYFRLYEKLSGMTGTASTEAAELAGIYGLQVVTVPTHRPMVRGDRSDLVYKTEDGKFSALVEDIVNRQGAGQPILVGTVSVEKSEKLSRELDKRGIGHEVLNAKQHFREAEIIAQAGQPGAVTVATNMAGRGVDIMLGGNPESMADRELRASGKESSPRSGREPEAGLRERYTQQCDAERVQVVDAGGLYVLGTERHESRRIDNQLRGRSGRQGDPGESRFYLSLEDDLMRLFASGALKGVMDRALPEDVPIESKMVTKAIERAQTTVEQKNAEARKNILKYDEVMNEQRKVIYRRRDEILTGTDLRESVVEAVRVAVQAALDTFCGSDHPEEWDLDGLQAEMIGYWPISLGTDELGRVRSADDLSELLCTDGLRAYEAREAELGSDTLREVERQVMLRIIDQRWREHLYEMDHLREGIHLRAMGQRDPSTEWQREGYALFEELTDLLHRDFLRYVMRVQVTIEERALQPAELVTSGPEGPVEGAAAMAMAAGVPEPVKESALAPKEQKVNTQWEATPRNA
;
A
#
# COMPACT_ATOMS: atom_id res chain seq x y z
N ALA A 1 -23.28 -3.78 16.06
CA ALA A 1 -22.02 -3.58 16.82
C ALA A 1 -21.78 -4.80 17.72
N ALA A 2 -20.53 -5.24 17.87
CA ALA A 2 -20.12 -6.34 18.75
C ALA A 2 -19.10 -5.83 19.78
N ASP A 3 -19.03 -6.42 20.97
CA ASP A 3 -18.09 -6.00 22.03
C ASP A 3 -16.62 -6.24 21.66
N ILE A 4 -16.35 -7.34 20.96
CA ILE A 4 -15.01 -7.73 20.47
C ILE A 4 -15.12 -7.91 18.96
N THR A 5 -14.17 -7.31 18.22
CA THR A 5 -14.07 -7.44 16.77
C THR A 5 -12.70 -8.03 16.43
N TYR A 6 -12.69 -9.12 15.67
CA TYR A 6 -11.48 -9.68 15.08
C TYR A 6 -11.39 -9.20 13.63
N GLY A 7 -10.19 -8.90 13.17
CA GLY A 7 -9.93 -8.44 11.82
C GLY A 7 -8.44 -8.41 11.55
N THR A 8 -8.07 -8.37 10.27
CA THR A 8 -6.67 -8.19 9.87
C THR A 8 -6.25 -6.73 9.99
N ASN A 9 -4.93 -6.46 10.08
CA ASN A 9 -4.42 -5.09 10.12
C ASN A 9 -4.84 -4.27 8.87
N ASN A 10 -4.93 -4.93 7.71
CA ASN A 10 -5.29 -4.34 6.43
C ASN A 10 -6.76 -3.97 6.42
N GLU A 11 -7.66 -4.88 6.78
CA GLU A 11 -9.10 -4.60 6.83
C GLU A 11 -9.39 -3.44 7.79
N LEU A 12 -8.86 -3.50 9.01
CA LEU A 12 -9.05 -2.46 10.03
C LEU A 12 -8.45 -1.11 9.60
N GLY A 13 -7.26 -1.13 8.99
CA GLY A 13 -6.62 0.08 8.49
C GLY A 13 -7.33 0.68 7.26
N PHE A 14 -7.82 -0.14 6.33
CA PHE A 14 -8.58 0.32 5.17
C PHE A 14 -10.00 0.75 5.52
N ASP A 15 -10.65 0.12 6.50
CA ASP A 15 -11.91 0.62 7.08
C ASP A 15 -11.69 2.01 7.67
N TYR A 16 -10.59 2.23 8.40
CA TYR A 16 -10.23 3.57 8.90
C TYR A 16 -10.05 4.58 7.76
N LEU A 17 -9.32 4.23 6.70
CA LEU A 17 -9.14 5.13 5.56
C LEU A 17 -10.47 5.43 4.85
N ARG A 18 -11.33 4.42 4.66
CA ARG A 18 -12.66 4.58 4.04
C ARG A 18 -13.61 5.42 4.90
N ASP A 19 -13.61 5.24 6.22
CA ASP A 19 -14.43 6.03 7.14
C ASP A 19 -14.06 7.53 7.11
N ASN A 20 -12.79 7.84 6.83
CA ASN A 20 -12.32 9.21 6.65
C ASN A 20 -12.56 9.76 5.24
N MET A 21 -13.10 8.95 4.32
CA MET A 21 -13.59 9.35 3.00
C MET A 21 -15.13 9.29 2.88
N ALA A 22 -15.83 8.77 3.89
CA ALA A 22 -17.29 8.61 3.91
C ALA A 22 -18.02 9.96 3.85
N LEU A 23 -19.05 10.11 3.02
CA LEU A 23 -19.76 11.38 2.82
C LEU A 23 -20.82 11.65 3.90
N SER A 24 -21.23 10.60 4.62
CA SER A 24 -22.15 10.71 5.75
C SER A 24 -21.67 9.88 6.94
N ALA A 25 -22.21 10.18 8.14
CA ALA A 25 -21.86 9.46 9.36
C ALA A 25 -22.35 8.00 9.33
N GLU A 26 -23.44 7.71 8.62
CA GLU A 26 -24.04 6.38 8.49
C GLU A 26 -23.21 5.43 7.61
N GLU A 27 -22.39 5.96 6.71
CA GLU A 27 -21.48 5.19 5.86
C GLU A 27 -20.24 4.68 6.61
N ARG A 28 -19.98 5.19 7.82
CA ARG A 28 -18.83 4.77 8.63
C ARG A 28 -19.04 3.41 9.27
N SER A 29 -17.96 2.63 9.24
CA SER A 29 -17.91 1.25 9.73
C SER A 29 -17.40 1.15 11.17
N GLN A 30 -16.43 1.98 11.54
CA GLN A 30 -15.75 1.97 12.83
C GLN A 30 -16.41 2.91 13.84
N ARG A 31 -16.05 2.72 15.12
CA ARG A 31 -16.60 3.46 16.26
C ARG A 31 -15.51 3.96 17.21
N GLY A 32 -14.38 4.37 16.65
CA GLY A 32 -13.19 4.83 17.37
C GLY A 32 -12.20 3.72 17.72
N HIS A 33 -11.08 4.11 18.34
CA HIS A 33 -9.90 3.28 18.59
C HIS A 33 -9.63 3.19 20.11
N VAL A 34 -10.36 2.32 20.81
CA VAL A 34 -10.27 2.24 22.28
C VAL A 34 -9.15 1.29 22.72
N TYR A 35 -9.22 0.02 22.35
CA TYR A 35 -8.23 -0.98 22.75
C TYR A 35 -7.94 -1.95 21.60
N CYS A 36 -6.66 -2.14 21.30
CA CYS A 36 -6.20 -3.15 20.36
C CYS A 36 -5.27 -4.16 21.06
N ILE A 37 -5.49 -5.44 20.78
CA ILE A 37 -4.56 -6.53 21.10
C ILE A 37 -4.04 -7.07 19.78
N VAL A 38 -2.79 -6.80 19.49
CA VAL A 38 -2.13 -7.24 18.26
C VAL A 38 -1.57 -8.64 18.48
N ASP A 39 -2.22 -9.65 17.90
CA ASP A 39 -1.60 -10.96 17.78
C ASP A 39 -0.44 -10.89 16.78
N GLU A 40 0.62 -11.66 17.01
CA GLU A 40 1.80 -11.67 16.15
C GLU A 40 2.43 -10.27 15.96
N VAL A 41 2.53 -9.53 17.07
CA VAL A 41 2.91 -8.11 17.11
C VAL A 41 4.22 -7.77 16.42
N ASP A 42 5.18 -8.68 16.42
CA ASP A 42 6.46 -8.50 15.74
C ASP A 42 6.34 -8.54 14.22
N SER A 43 5.42 -9.32 13.67
CA SER A 43 5.21 -9.26 12.22
C SER A 43 4.40 -8.05 11.80
N ILE A 44 3.33 -7.74 12.52
CA ILE A 44 2.45 -6.63 12.14
C ILE A 44 3.13 -5.28 12.36
N LEU A 45 3.71 -5.05 13.53
CA LEU A 45 4.28 -3.74 13.89
C LEU A 45 5.74 -3.56 13.46
N ILE A 46 6.42 -4.60 12.98
CA ILE A 46 7.84 -4.53 12.56
C ILE A 46 8.04 -5.01 11.12
N ASP A 47 7.56 -6.19 10.73
CA ASP A 47 7.80 -6.70 9.37
C ASP A 47 6.90 -6.03 8.32
N GLU A 48 5.62 -5.88 8.60
CA GLU A 48 4.62 -5.29 7.68
C GLU A 48 4.63 -3.77 7.72
N ALA A 49 5.09 -3.18 8.82
CA ALA A 49 5.24 -1.74 9.00
C ALA A 49 6.30 -1.08 8.07
N ARG A 50 6.80 -1.83 7.07
CA ARG A 50 7.65 -1.35 5.98
C ARG A 50 6.86 -0.73 4.83
N THR A 51 5.57 -0.95 4.75
CA THR A 51 4.73 -0.43 3.65
C THR A 51 3.51 0.27 4.24
N PRO A 52 3.21 1.52 3.85
CA PRO A 52 1.98 2.18 4.27
C PRO A 52 0.74 1.55 3.61
N LEU A 53 -0.42 1.75 4.23
CA LEU A 53 -1.72 1.48 3.61
C LEU A 53 -2.10 2.66 2.74
N ILE A 54 -2.38 2.41 1.46
CA ILE A 54 -2.72 3.46 0.48
C ILE A 54 -4.01 3.07 -0.25
N ILE A 55 -4.96 4.00 -0.31
CA ILE A 55 -6.09 3.97 -1.24
C ILE A 55 -5.76 4.90 -2.39
N SER A 56 -5.76 4.35 -3.61
CA SER A 56 -5.62 5.13 -4.83
C SER A 56 -6.90 5.09 -5.66
N GLY A 57 -7.14 6.13 -6.45
CA GLY A 57 -8.26 6.18 -7.39
C GLY A 57 -7.86 6.81 -8.71
N ARG A 58 -8.66 6.51 -9.75
CA ARG A 58 -8.51 7.08 -11.09
C ARG A 58 -9.17 8.45 -11.18
N LEU A 59 -8.51 9.39 -11.87
CA LEU A 59 -9.11 10.65 -12.30
C LEU A 59 -9.74 10.46 -13.68
N SER A 60 -11.07 10.37 -13.74
CA SER A 60 -11.82 10.16 -15.00
C SER A 60 -11.62 11.26 -16.05
N ASP A 61 -11.23 12.47 -15.62
CA ASP A 61 -11.26 13.67 -16.48
C ASP A 61 -9.85 14.07 -16.98
N ALA A 62 -8.80 13.35 -16.59
CA ALA A 62 -7.41 13.71 -16.94
C ALA A 62 -7.08 13.43 -18.42
N VAL A 63 -7.65 12.37 -19.02
CA VAL A 63 -7.29 11.91 -20.37
C VAL A 63 -7.62 12.94 -21.45
N GLU A 64 -8.82 13.53 -21.42
CA GLU A 64 -9.23 14.56 -22.39
C GLU A 64 -8.34 15.80 -22.28
N LEU A 65 -7.95 16.16 -21.06
CA LEU A 65 -7.08 17.28 -20.77
C LEU A 65 -5.69 17.09 -21.37
N TYR A 66 -5.04 15.94 -21.11
CA TYR A 66 -3.74 15.58 -21.71
C TYR A 66 -3.77 15.63 -23.24
N GLN A 67 -4.82 15.07 -23.86
CA GLN A 67 -4.98 15.10 -25.32
C GLN A 67 -5.16 16.53 -25.85
N ARG A 68 -5.89 17.38 -25.12
CA ARG A 68 -6.13 18.77 -25.48
C ARG A 68 -4.82 19.56 -25.41
N PHE A 69 -4.05 19.44 -24.33
CA PHE A 69 -2.76 20.11 -24.19
C PHE A 69 -1.71 19.64 -25.19
N ALA A 70 -1.63 18.34 -25.48
CA ALA A 70 -0.73 17.82 -26.51
C ALA A 70 -1.00 18.46 -27.89
N LYS A 71 -2.28 18.65 -28.25
CA LYS A 71 -2.67 19.34 -29.49
C LYS A 71 -2.31 20.82 -29.48
N VAL A 72 -2.60 21.53 -28.38
CA VAL A 72 -2.32 22.98 -28.25
C VAL A 72 -0.81 23.23 -28.30
N VAL A 73 -0.04 22.51 -27.50
CA VAL A 73 1.42 22.65 -27.41
C VAL A 73 2.11 22.24 -28.71
N GLY A 74 1.54 21.31 -29.48
CA GLY A 74 1.98 20.99 -30.84
C GLY A 74 2.04 22.22 -31.77
N GLY A 75 1.15 23.20 -31.59
CA GLY A 75 1.12 24.44 -32.38
C GLY A 75 2.05 25.55 -31.90
N LEU A 76 2.58 25.45 -30.68
CA LEU A 76 3.49 26.46 -30.10
C LEU A 76 4.89 26.36 -30.71
N ARG A 77 5.63 27.47 -30.71
CA ARG A 77 7.00 27.59 -31.27
C ARG A 77 8.01 27.96 -30.20
N ARG A 78 9.14 27.25 -30.19
CA ARG A 78 10.33 27.53 -29.36
C ARG A 78 10.86 28.95 -29.64
N ASP A 79 11.38 29.59 -28.59
CA ASP A 79 11.94 30.96 -28.57
C ASP A 79 10.95 32.07 -28.94
N VAL A 80 9.65 31.74 -29.00
CA VAL A 80 8.55 32.68 -29.21
C VAL A 80 7.49 32.48 -28.12
N HIS A 81 7.03 31.25 -27.95
CA HIS A 81 6.00 30.91 -26.98
C HIS A 81 6.59 30.32 -25.69
N TYR A 82 7.78 29.73 -25.75
CA TYR A 82 8.46 29.15 -24.59
C TYR A 82 9.96 29.06 -24.85
N ASP A 83 10.73 29.15 -23.76
CA ASP A 83 12.18 29.01 -23.74
C ASP A 83 12.57 27.63 -23.20
N VAL A 84 13.62 27.04 -23.78
CA VAL A 84 14.12 25.71 -23.40
C VAL A 84 15.59 25.78 -23.01
N ASP A 85 15.89 25.44 -21.76
CA ASP A 85 17.25 25.18 -21.28
C ASP A 85 17.48 23.65 -21.30
N GLU A 86 18.17 23.16 -22.33
CA GLU A 86 18.43 21.73 -22.53
C GLU A 86 19.41 21.15 -21.50
N GLU A 87 20.34 21.95 -20.99
CA GLU A 87 21.33 21.52 -20.00
C GLU A 87 20.68 21.29 -18.64
N LYS A 88 19.77 22.19 -18.25
CA LYS A 88 19.01 22.07 -17.00
C LYS A 88 17.69 21.32 -17.14
N ARG A 89 17.29 20.96 -18.37
CA ARG A 89 16.00 20.34 -18.72
C ARG A 89 14.80 21.15 -18.19
N ILE A 90 14.88 22.47 -18.27
CA ILE A 90 13.83 23.41 -17.84
C ILE A 90 13.14 24.00 -19.06
N ILE A 91 11.82 24.10 -19.02
CA ILE A 91 11.02 24.84 -20.00
C ILE A 91 10.20 25.90 -19.28
N ALA A 92 10.32 27.14 -19.74
CA ALA A 92 9.55 28.26 -19.23
C ALA A 92 8.65 28.81 -20.34
N PRO A 93 7.31 28.81 -20.17
CA PRO A 93 6.44 29.51 -21.10
C PRO A 93 6.67 31.02 -21.00
N THR A 94 6.66 31.69 -22.14
CA THR A 94 6.66 33.16 -22.23
C THR A 94 5.23 33.70 -22.09
N GLU A 95 5.07 35.00 -21.84
CA GLU A 95 3.74 35.64 -21.81
C GLU A 95 2.93 35.40 -23.10
N GLU A 96 3.59 35.47 -24.27
CA GLU A 96 2.95 35.21 -25.55
C GLU A 96 2.48 33.75 -25.67
N GLY A 97 3.25 32.81 -25.10
CA GLY A 97 2.87 31.40 -25.01
C GLY A 97 1.67 31.15 -24.11
N VAL A 98 1.65 31.77 -22.93
CA VAL A 98 0.51 31.67 -21.99
C VAL A 98 -0.77 32.15 -22.67
N HIS A 99 -0.74 33.35 -23.27
CA HIS A 99 -1.90 33.90 -23.98
C HIS A 99 -2.33 33.06 -25.20
N ALA A 100 -1.39 32.41 -25.89
CA ALA A 100 -1.74 31.51 -26.98
C ALA A 100 -2.48 30.27 -26.49
N VAL A 101 -2.08 29.72 -25.34
CA VAL A 101 -2.73 28.56 -24.72
C VAL A 101 -4.09 28.96 -24.14
N GLU A 102 -4.20 30.11 -23.48
CA GLU A 102 -5.47 30.66 -22.97
C GLU A 102 -6.52 30.78 -24.07
N ARG A 103 -6.16 31.39 -25.21
CA ARG A 103 -7.04 31.49 -26.40
C ARG A 103 -7.43 30.12 -26.96
N ALA A 104 -6.51 29.16 -26.97
CA ALA A 104 -6.78 27.82 -27.49
C ALA A 104 -7.67 26.99 -26.56
N LEU A 105 -7.58 27.24 -25.24
CA LEU A 105 -8.39 26.59 -24.23
C LEU A 105 -9.72 27.31 -23.97
N GLY A 106 -9.86 28.56 -24.40
CA GLY A 106 -11.03 29.39 -24.14
C GLY A 106 -11.14 29.76 -22.65
N VAL A 107 -10.01 29.95 -21.99
CA VAL A 107 -9.92 30.37 -20.57
C VAL A 107 -9.34 31.77 -20.51
N ASP A 108 -9.84 32.58 -19.58
CA ASP A 108 -9.43 33.99 -19.45
C ASP A 108 -8.06 34.14 -18.77
N ASN A 109 -7.75 33.27 -17.80
CA ASN A 109 -6.45 33.23 -17.12
C ASN A 109 -6.07 31.78 -16.79
N LEU A 110 -4.90 31.37 -17.25
CA LEU A 110 -4.36 30.03 -17.01
C LEU A 110 -3.93 29.81 -15.55
N TYR A 111 -3.61 30.89 -14.83
CA TYR A 111 -3.12 30.91 -13.45
C TYR A 111 -4.23 31.17 -12.41
N ASP A 112 -5.50 31.16 -12.80
CA ASP A 112 -6.60 31.24 -11.83
C ASP A 112 -6.64 29.98 -10.93
N GLN A 113 -7.06 30.11 -9.67
CA GLN A 113 -6.92 29.06 -8.63
C GLN A 113 -7.83 27.84 -8.84
N VAL A 114 -8.79 27.93 -9.76
CA VAL A 114 -9.60 26.82 -10.26
C VAL A 114 -8.88 26.06 -11.40
N SER A 115 -7.88 26.70 -12.01
CA SER A 115 -7.14 26.26 -13.19
C SER A 115 -5.72 25.76 -12.89
N SER A 116 -5.33 25.58 -11.63
CA SER A 116 -3.96 25.13 -11.26
C SER A 116 -3.52 23.86 -12.00
N ASN A 117 -4.44 22.93 -12.23
CA ASN A 117 -4.19 21.72 -13.03
C ASN A 117 -3.78 22.06 -14.49
N LEU A 118 -4.30 23.13 -15.09
CA LEU A 118 -3.96 23.55 -16.47
C LEU A 118 -2.49 23.97 -16.62
N VAL A 119 -1.91 24.61 -15.61
CA VAL A 119 -0.50 25.04 -15.63
C VAL A 119 0.42 23.82 -15.58
N HIS A 120 0.16 22.89 -14.66
CA HIS A 120 0.90 21.62 -14.57
C HIS A 120 0.84 20.86 -15.91
N GLN A 121 -0.34 20.78 -16.52
CA GLN A 121 -0.56 20.09 -17.79
C GLN A 121 0.15 20.77 -18.98
N LEU A 122 0.18 22.11 -19.00
CA LEU A 122 0.95 22.88 -19.96
C LEU A 122 2.44 22.56 -19.84
N HIS A 123 2.98 22.56 -18.62
CA HIS A 123 4.38 22.22 -18.37
C HIS A 123 4.70 20.78 -18.75
N ALA A 124 3.87 19.81 -18.36
CA ALA A 124 4.04 18.40 -18.71
C ALA A 124 4.03 18.17 -20.23
N ALA A 125 3.09 18.80 -20.95
CA ALA A 125 2.98 18.72 -22.40
C ALA A 125 4.17 19.38 -23.12
N LEU A 126 4.64 20.55 -22.64
CA LEU A 126 5.83 21.21 -23.18
C LEU A 126 7.09 20.38 -22.95
N ARG A 127 7.27 19.80 -21.75
CA ARG A 127 8.39 18.92 -21.44
C ARG A 127 8.36 17.68 -22.31
N ALA A 128 7.22 17.00 -22.42
CA ALA A 128 7.04 15.86 -23.30
C ALA A 128 7.38 16.19 -24.76
N LYS A 129 7.00 17.38 -25.25
CA LYS A 129 7.31 17.85 -26.61
C LYS A 129 8.81 18.00 -26.85
N GLU A 130 9.52 18.74 -26.01
CA GLU A 130 10.89 19.20 -26.29
C GLU A 130 12.00 18.36 -25.64
N LEU A 131 11.76 17.78 -24.46
CA LEU A 131 12.80 17.09 -23.67
C LEU A 131 12.77 15.56 -23.77
N TYR A 132 11.71 15.00 -24.38
CA TYR A 132 11.54 13.55 -24.52
C TYR A 132 11.38 13.21 -26.00
N HIS A 133 12.41 12.56 -26.54
CA HIS A 133 12.53 12.19 -27.94
C HIS A 133 12.31 10.70 -28.15
N ARG A 134 11.45 10.41 -29.13
CA ARG A 134 11.25 9.05 -29.63
C ARG A 134 12.55 8.49 -30.22
N ASP A 135 12.75 7.19 -30.03
CA ASP A 135 13.93 6.41 -30.44
C ASP A 135 15.24 6.79 -29.73
N LYS A 136 15.16 7.67 -28.72
CA LYS A 136 16.28 8.02 -27.83
C LYS A 136 15.93 7.77 -26.37
N ASP A 137 14.88 8.43 -25.88
CA ASP A 137 14.45 8.35 -24.48
C ASP A 137 13.38 7.28 -24.28
N TYR A 138 12.66 6.93 -25.35
CA TYR A 138 11.65 5.87 -25.37
C TYR A 138 11.37 5.35 -26.78
N ILE A 139 10.70 4.21 -26.84
CA ILE A 139 10.19 3.60 -28.07
C ILE A 139 8.71 3.25 -27.92
N LEU A 140 8.02 3.07 -29.04
CA LEU A 140 6.64 2.56 -29.08
C LEU A 140 6.66 1.08 -29.43
N VAL A 141 6.10 0.25 -28.54
CA VAL A 141 5.98 -1.21 -28.75
C VAL A 141 4.55 -1.61 -28.42
N ASP A 142 3.87 -2.30 -29.33
CA ASP A 142 2.47 -2.74 -29.18
C ASP A 142 1.47 -1.63 -28.81
N GLY A 143 1.77 -0.40 -29.23
CA GLY A 143 0.96 0.77 -28.89
C GLY A 143 1.18 1.28 -27.46
N ASP A 144 2.23 0.85 -26.74
CA ASP A 144 2.65 1.37 -25.45
C ASP A 144 3.96 2.17 -25.56
N VAL A 145 4.11 3.22 -24.73
CA VAL A 145 5.36 3.95 -24.54
C VAL A 145 6.28 3.16 -23.59
N ARG A 146 7.48 2.80 -24.05
CA ARG A 146 8.49 2.06 -23.27
C ARG A 146 9.78 2.87 -23.15
N ILE A 147 10.21 3.13 -21.92
CA ILE A 147 11.41 3.93 -21.63
C ILE A 147 12.65 3.17 -22.05
N VAL A 148 13.59 3.87 -22.67
CA VAL A 148 14.90 3.33 -23.06
C VAL A 148 15.97 3.95 -22.16
N ASP A 149 16.88 3.12 -21.65
CA ASP A 149 18.05 3.58 -20.92
C ASP A 149 19.04 4.26 -21.89
N GLU A 150 19.33 5.54 -21.65
CA GLU A 150 20.18 6.38 -22.53
C GLU A 150 21.61 5.82 -22.72
N PHE A 151 22.14 5.06 -21.76
CA PHE A 151 23.50 4.54 -21.81
C PHE A 151 23.59 3.16 -22.47
N THR A 152 22.58 2.32 -22.25
CA THR A 152 22.61 0.91 -22.67
C THR A 152 21.71 0.60 -23.85
N GLY A 153 20.79 1.51 -24.20
CA GLY A 153 19.78 1.30 -25.26
C GLY A 153 18.77 0.19 -24.94
N ARG A 154 18.74 -0.29 -23.69
CA ARG A 154 17.82 -1.36 -23.26
C ARG A 154 16.46 -0.77 -22.90
N VAL A 155 15.42 -1.54 -23.24
CA VAL A 155 14.05 -1.23 -22.82
C VAL A 155 13.89 -1.54 -21.35
N LEU A 156 13.44 -0.54 -20.57
CA LEU A 156 13.17 -0.68 -19.15
C LEU A 156 11.69 -1.07 -18.96
N GLU A 157 11.42 -2.37 -18.90
CA GLU A 157 10.05 -2.87 -18.72
C GLU A 157 9.46 -2.47 -17.36
N GLY A 158 8.16 -2.12 -17.38
CA GLY A 158 7.40 -1.73 -16.19
C GLY A 158 7.71 -0.32 -15.66
N ARG A 159 8.66 0.41 -16.24
CA ARG A 159 8.98 1.78 -15.83
C ARG A 159 8.13 2.82 -16.57
N ARG A 160 7.66 3.82 -15.81
CA ARG A 160 6.96 5.01 -16.30
C ARG A 160 7.62 6.26 -15.72
N TRP A 161 7.50 7.40 -16.39
CA TRP A 161 7.91 8.69 -15.82
C TRP A 161 6.78 9.21 -14.92
N SER A 162 7.14 9.80 -13.78
CA SER A 162 6.19 10.46 -12.88
C SER A 162 5.78 11.85 -13.41
N ASP A 163 4.99 12.60 -12.63
CA ASP A 163 4.67 14.03 -12.89
C ASP A 163 3.82 14.25 -14.16
N GLY A 164 2.93 13.29 -14.47
CA GLY A 164 2.09 13.33 -15.67
C GLY A 164 2.87 13.24 -17.00
N ILE A 165 4.19 13.12 -16.96
CA ILE A 165 5.06 13.14 -18.16
C ILE A 165 4.81 11.92 -19.03
N HIS A 166 4.59 10.75 -18.43
CA HIS A 166 4.34 9.54 -19.21
C HIS A 166 3.02 9.65 -19.98
N GLN A 167 1.98 10.18 -19.34
CA GLN A 167 0.68 10.46 -19.94
C GLN A 167 0.79 11.56 -21.00
N ALA A 168 1.59 12.60 -20.75
CA ALA A 168 1.85 13.66 -21.73
C ALA A 168 2.63 13.13 -22.96
N VAL A 169 3.56 12.18 -22.79
CA VAL A 169 4.25 11.50 -23.89
C VAL A 169 3.31 10.54 -24.63
N GLU A 170 2.47 9.78 -23.92
CA GLU A 170 1.40 8.97 -24.51
C GLU A 170 0.45 9.85 -25.35
N ALA A 171 0.05 11.00 -24.82
CA ALA A 171 -0.79 11.98 -25.51
C ALA A 171 -0.10 12.59 -26.75
N LYS A 172 1.20 12.94 -26.63
CA LYS A 172 2.04 13.47 -27.72
C LYS A 172 2.11 12.49 -28.89
N GLU A 173 2.28 11.20 -28.61
CA GLU A 173 2.41 10.15 -29.64
C GLU A 173 1.04 9.60 -30.10
N GLY A 174 -0.07 10.09 -29.54
CA GLY A 174 -1.42 9.63 -29.89
C GLY A 174 -1.73 8.21 -29.41
N VAL A 175 -1.03 7.76 -28.37
CA VAL A 175 -1.20 6.46 -27.72
C VAL A 175 -2.36 6.52 -26.71
N ALA A 176 -2.99 5.37 -26.43
CA ALA A 176 -3.97 5.26 -25.37
C ALA A 176 -3.35 5.63 -24.01
N ILE A 177 -3.77 6.76 -23.46
CA ILE A 177 -3.32 7.25 -22.15
C ILE A 177 -3.90 6.35 -21.09
N LYS A 178 -3.05 5.78 -20.23
CA LYS A 178 -3.54 5.01 -19.09
C LYS A 178 -3.76 5.95 -17.92
N ASP A 179 -4.91 5.82 -17.25
CA ASP A 179 -5.26 6.65 -16.10
C ASP A 179 -4.15 6.62 -15.04
N GLU A 180 -3.85 7.79 -14.48
CA GLU A 180 -2.97 7.90 -13.34
C GLU A 180 -3.75 7.57 -12.07
N ASN A 181 -3.17 6.69 -11.25
CA ASN A 181 -3.67 6.42 -9.92
C ASN A 181 -3.08 7.46 -8.98
N GLN A 182 -3.94 8.26 -8.35
CA GLN A 182 -3.54 9.25 -7.37
C GLN A 182 -3.85 8.74 -5.96
N THR A 183 -2.97 9.03 -5.00
CA THR A 183 -3.18 8.76 -3.58
C THR A 183 -4.39 9.55 -3.07
N LEU A 184 -5.45 8.86 -2.65
CA LEU A 184 -6.64 9.47 -2.05
C LEU A 184 -6.56 9.50 -0.53
N ALA A 185 -6.01 8.44 0.05
CA ALA A 185 -5.82 8.33 1.48
C ALA A 185 -4.64 7.42 1.77
N THR A 186 -3.86 7.74 2.79
CA THR A 186 -2.69 6.94 3.19
C THR A 186 -2.55 6.95 4.71
N ILE A 187 -2.04 5.88 5.30
CA ILE A 187 -1.59 5.82 6.69
C ILE A 187 -0.53 4.74 6.88
N THR A 188 0.50 5.02 7.67
CA THR A 188 1.43 3.97 8.10
C THR A 188 0.81 3.09 9.20
N LEU A 189 1.14 1.79 9.24
CA LEU A 189 0.69 0.92 10.33
C LEU A 189 1.12 1.46 11.70
N GLN A 190 2.30 2.07 11.78
CA GLN A 190 2.79 2.78 12.95
C GLN A 190 1.78 3.82 13.45
N ASN A 191 1.42 4.79 12.62
CA ASN A 191 0.52 5.85 13.02
C ASN A 191 -0.93 5.36 13.21
N TYR A 192 -1.35 4.34 12.46
CA TYR A 192 -2.66 3.71 12.66
C TYR A 192 -2.79 3.10 14.07
N PHE A 193 -1.86 2.23 14.49
CA PHE A 193 -1.95 1.61 15.81
C PHE A 193 -1.73 2.60 16.96
N ARG A 194 -1.05 3.73 16.71
CA ARG A 194 -0.92 4.84 17.68
C ARG A 194 -2.23 5.59 17.93
N LEU A 195 -3.27 5.39 17.12
CA LEU A 195 -4.59 5.97 17.36
C LEU A 195 -5.31 5.34 18.55
N TYR A 196 -4.95 4.10 18.92
CA TYR A 196 -5.61 3.40 20.01
C TYR A 196 -5.24 3.97 21.38
N GLU A 197 -6.24 4.24 22.22
CA GLU A 197 -6.02 4.70 23.60
C GLU A 197 -5.19 3.70 24.42
N LYS A 198 -5.40 2.40 24.17
CA LYS A 198 -4.60 1.32 24.72
C LYS A 198 -4.16 0.38 23.61
N LEU A 199 -2.88 0.01 23.64
CA LEU A 199 -2.29 -0.97 22.72
C LEU A 199 -1.58 -2.05 23.54
N SER A 200 -1.77 -3.31 23.15
CA SER A 200 -0.99 -4.43 23.65
C SER A 200 -0.77 -5.43 22.52
N GLY A 201 0.10 -6.40 22.72
CA GLY A 201 0.30 -7.45 21.74
C GLY A 201 0.99 -8.68 22.32
N MET A 202 0.97 -9.76 21.54
CA MET A 202 1.56 -11.03 21.89
C MET A 202 2.34 -11.61 20.72
N THR A 203 3.42 -12.31 21.02
CA THR A 203 4.24 -13.05 20.05
C THR A 203 5.26 -13.91 20.81
N GLY A 204 5.81 -14.93 20.15
CA GLY A 204 6.91 -15.71 20.68
C GLY A 204 8.27 -15.00 20.62
N THR A 205 8.41 -13.92 19.86
CA THR A 205 9.74 -13.41 19.48
C THR A 205 9.96 -11.89 19.57
N ALA A 206 9.24 -11.17 20.44
CA ALA A 206 9.35 -9.71 20.57
C ALA A 206 10.64 -9.18 21.24
N SER A 207 11.40 -10.02 21.95
CA SER A 207 12.48 -9.53 22.82
C SER A 207 13.62 -8.81 22.09
N THR A 208 13.86 -9.13 20.80
CA THR A 208 14.88 -8.45 19.99
C THR A 208 14.44 -7.04 19.58
N GLU A 209 13.14 -6.84 19.37
CA GLU A 209 12.56 -5.58 18.88
C GLU A 209 12.07 -4.67 20.02
N ALA A 210 12.40 -5.01 21.27
CA ALA A 210 11.89 -4.30 22.44
C ALA A 210 12.20 -2.79 22.43
N ALA A 211 13.37 -2.39 21.91
CA ALA A 211 13.73 -0.98 21.79
C ALA A 211 12.88 -0.25 20.75
N GLU A 212 12.58 -0.89 19.61
CA GLU A 212 11.75 -0.31 18.56
C GLU A 212 10.28 -0.23 18.99
N LEU A 213 9.76 -1.31 19.60
CA LEU A 213 8.40 -1.35 20.15
C LEU A 213 8.17 -0.30 21.25
N ALA A 214 9.15 -0.12 22.14
CA ALA A 214 9.09 0.92 23.17
C ALA A 214 9.21 2.33 22.58
N GLY A 215 10.11 2.52 21.60
CA GLY A 215 10.37 3.83 21.00
C GLY A 215 9.23 4.36 20.14
N ILE A 216 8.56 3.49 19.36
CA ILE A 216 7.49 3.88 18.43
C ILE A 216 6.11 3.82 19.08
N TYR A 217 5.83 2.74 19.83
CA TYR A 217 4.49 2.43 20.32
C TYR A 217 4.34 2.56 21.84
N GLY A 218 5.41 2.85 22.58
CA GLY A 218 5.39 2.84 24.05
C GLY A 218 5.18 1.44 24.65
N LEU A 219 5.38 0.38 23.86
CA LEU A 219 5.16 -1.00 24.28
C LEU A 219 6.38 -1.58 24.98
N GLN A 220 6.21 -2.01 26.25
CA GLN A 220 7.24 -2.75 26.97
C GLN A 220 7.13 -4.24 26.68
N VAL A 221 8.26 -4.89 26.42
CA VAL A 221 8.31 -6.33 26.18
C VAL A 221 8.60 -7.07 27.48
N VAL A 222 7.67 -7.95 27.88
CA VAL A 222 7.83 -8.83 29.04
C VAL A 222 7.94 -10.27 28.55
N THR A 223 9.04 -10.94 28.88
CA THR A 223 9.21 -12.36 28.58
C THR A 223 8.46 -13.19 29.62
N VAL A 224 7.35 -13.80 29.20
CA VAL A 224 6.56 -14.72 30.06
C VAL A 224 7.27 -16.08 30.12
N PRO A 225 7.50 -16.66 31.31
CA PRO A 225 8.07 -18.00 31.43
C PRO A 225 7.21 -19.05 30.72
N THR A 226 7.85 -20.05 30.11
CA THR A 226 7.13 -21.16 29.48
C THR A 226 6.43 -22.02 30.52
N HIS A 227 5.28 -22.61 30.15
CA HIS A 227 4.53 -23.52 31.02
C HIS A 227 5.33 -24.77 31.40
N ARG A 228 6.10 -25.30 30.45
CA ARG A 228 7.02 -26.44 30.64
C ARG A 228 8.44 -26.07 30.19
N PRO A 229 9.49 -26.72 30.74
CA PRO A 229 10.86 -26.51 30.31
C PRO A 229 11.04 -26.81 28.82
N MET A 230 11.73 -25.92 28.10
CA MET A 230 12.05 -26.10 26.68
C MET A 230 13.24 -27.06 26.54
N VAL A 231 13.06 -28.16 25.79
CA VAL A 231 14.06 -29.23 25.63
C VAL A 231 14.49 -29.47 24.18
N ARG A 232 14.09 -28.60 23.25
CA ARG A 232 14.41 -28.70 21.82
C ARG A 232 15.92 -28.64 21.60
N GLY A 233 16.44 -29.55 20.77
CA GLY A 233 17.83 -29.54 20.32
C GLY A 233 18.02 -28.60 19.13
N ASP A 234 18.46 -27.36 19.37
CA ASP A 234 18.85 -26.45 18.29
C ASP A 234 20.28 -26.76 17.80
N ARG A 235 20.38 -27.44 16.65
CA ARG A 235 21.67 -27.80 16.05
C ARG A 235 22.30 -26.62 15.32
N SER A 236 23.63 -26.67 15.21
CA SER A 236 24.42 -25.76 14.39
C SER A 236 24.07 -25.90 12.91
N ASP A 237 24.25 -24.81 12.18
CA ASP A 237 23.96 -24.74 10.75
C ASP A 237 24.98 -25.55 9.95
N LEU A 238 24.53 -26.18 8.87
CA LEU A 238 25.38 -26.83 7.87
C LEU A 238 25.48 -25.93 6.65
N VAL A 239 26.69 -25.47 6.31
CA VAL A 239 26.91 -24.56 5.18
C VAL A 239 27.59 -25.30 4.05
N TYR A 240 27.04 -25.23 2.85
CA TYR A 240 27.54 -25.89 1.65
C TYR A 240 28.09 -24.88 0.66
N LYS A 241 28.93 -25.36 -0.25
CA LYS A 241 29.52 -24.51 -1.29
C LYS A 241 28.47 -24.10 -2.34
N THR A 242 27.68 -25.06 -2.80
CA THR A 242 26.68 -24.89 -3.87
C THR A 242 25.28 -25.15 -3.34
N GLU A 243 24.29 -24.54 -3.99
CA GLU A 243 22.88 -24.77 -3.66
C GLU A 243 22.47 -26.24 -3.91
N ASP A 244 23.00 -26.88 -4.96
CA ASP A 244 22.69 -28.27 -5.27
C ASP A 244 23.28 -29.26 -4.25
N GLY A 245 24.48 -28.99 -3.74
CA GLY A 245 25.07 -29.75 -2.63
C GLY A 245 24.24 -29.64 -1.36
N LYS A 246 23.77 -28.43 -1.03
CA LYS A 246 22.85 -28.15 0.08
C LYS A 246 21.55 -28.97 -0.04
N PHE A 247 20.87 -28.89 -1.18
CA PHE A 247 19.60 -29.60 -1.39
C PHE A 247 19.78 -31.13 -1.36
N SER A 248 20.86 -31.64 -1.93
CA SER A 248 21.15 -33.08 -1.92
C SER A 248 21.31 -33.61 -0.49
N ALA A 249 22.07 -32.92 0.35
CA ALA A 249 22.27 -33.29 1.75
C ALA A 249 20.99 -33.13 2.59
N LEU A 250 20.21 -32.07 2.35
CA LEU A 250 18.93 -31.85 3.02
C LEU A 250 17.93 -32.96 2.68
N VAL A 251 17.82 -33.35 1.41
CA VAL A 251 16.92 -34.45 0.98
C VAL A 251 17.36 -35.78 1.59
N GLU A 252 18.67 -36.04 1.70
CA GLU A 252 19.17 -37.25 2.37
C GLU A 252 18.80 -37.29 3.86
N ASP A 253 18.93 -36.18 4.58
CA ASP A 253 18.50 -36.08 5.99
C ASP A 253 16.98 -36.30 6.13
N ILE A 254 16.18 -35.73 5.21
CA ILE A 254 14.73 -35.95 5.17
C ILE A 254 14.40 -37.43 4.98
N VAL A 255 15.00 -38.09 4.01
CA VAL A 255 14.77 -39.52 3.73
C VAL A 255 15.10 -40.39 4.95
N ASN A 256 16.24 -40.12 5.60
CA ASN A 256 16.67 -40.89 6.77
C ASN A 256 15.71 -40.74 7.96
N ARG A 257 15.26 -39.50 8.23
CA ARG A 257 14.36 -39.21 9.37
C ARG A 257 12.93 -39.62 9.11
N GLN A 258 12.43 -39.43 7.89
CA GLN A 258 11.12 -39.90 7.47
C GLN A 258 11.06 -41.44 7.56
N GLY A 259 12.11 -42.14 7.13
CA GLY A 259 12.23 -43.59 7.28
C GLY A 259 12.27 -44.09 8.72
N ALA A 260 12.68 -43.24 9.67
CA ALA A 260 12.60 -43.49 11.11
C ALA A 260 11.25 -43.09 11.75
N GLY A 261 10.30 -42.58 10.95
CA GLY A 261 8.98 -42.15 11.40
C GLY A 261 8.92 -40.75 12.02
N GLN A 262 10.01 -39.98 11.96
CA GLN A 262 10.05 -38.62 12.51
C GLN A 262 9.32 -37.63 11.57
N PRO A 263 8.38 -36.79 12.07
CA PRO A 263 7.76 -35.73 11.28
C PRO A 263 8.72 -34.58 11.00
N ILE A 264 8.60 -33.98 9.82
CA ILE A 264 9.53 -32.97 9.32
C ILE A 264 8.78 -31.77 8.76
N LEU A 265 9.17 -30.58 9.21
CA LEU A 265 8.76 -29.30 8.63
C LEU A 265 9.97 -28.62 7.99
N VAL A 266 9.89 -28.36 6.69
CA VAL A 266 10.92 -27.66 5.92
C VAL A 266 10.46 -26.24 5.60
N GLY A 267 11.17 -25.23 6.07
CA GLY A 267 10.93 -23.83 5.74
C GLY A 267 11.85 -23.34 4.62
N THR A 268 11.26 -22.83 3.54
CA THR A 268 11.97 -22.18 2.43
C THR A 268 11.63 -20.69 2.38
N VAL A 269 12.43 -19.87 1.69
CA VAL A 269 12.17 -18.41 1.57
C VAL A 269 11.37 -18.02 0.32
N SER A 270 11.21 -18.93 -0.65
CA SER A 270 10.52 -18.65 -1.91
C SER A 270 9.75 -19.85 -2.44
N VAL A 271 8.68 -19.56 -3.20
CA VAL A 271 7.85 -20.58 -3.86
C VAL A 271 8.69 -21.42 -4.82
N GLU A 272 9.58 -20.80 -5.59
CA GLU A 272 10.48 -21.49 -6.51
C GLU A 272 11.33 -22.55 -5.82
N LYS A 273 11.86 -22.23 -4.63
CA LYS A 273 12.70 -23.17 -3.86
C LYS A 273 11.89 -24.28 -3.22
N SER A 274 10.64 -24.01 -2.80
CA SER A 274 9.72 -25.08 -2.40
C SER A 274 9.41 -26.04 -3.54
N GLU A 275 9.15 -25.53 -4.74
CA GLU A 275 8.91 -26.36 -5.93
C GLU A 275 10.16 -27.15 -6.35
N LYS A 276 11.36 -26.54 -6.23
CA LYS A 276 12.64 -27.24 -6.44
C LYS A 276 12.78 -28.40 -5.46
N LEU A 277 12.56 -28.17 -4.16
CA LEU A 277 12.64 -29.21 -3.13
C LEU A 277 11.59 -30.31 -3.35
N SER A 278 10.36 -29.93 -3.67
CA SER A 278 9.26 -30.85 -3.96
C SER A 278 9.63 -31.85 -5.05
N ARG A 279 10.19 -31.36 -6.17
CA ARG A 279 10.66 -32.22 -7.26
C ARG A 279 11.79 -33.18 -6.84
N GLU A 280 12.69 -32.75 -5.96
CA GLU A 280 13.74 -33.63 -5.45
C GLU A 280 13.21 -34.70 -4.49
N LEU A 281 12.20 -34.37 -3.68
CA LEU A 281 11.50 -35.33 -2.81
C LEU A 281 10.71 -36.35 -3.63
N ASP A 282 10.02 -35.92 -4.70
CA ASP A 282 9.30 -36.80 -5.61
C ASP A 282 10.22 -37.82 -6.30
N LYS A 283 11.41 -37.39 -6.74
CA LYS A 283 12.42 -38.29 -7.31
C LYS A 283 12.87 -39.38 -6.34
N ARG A 284 12.79 -39.12 -5.02
CA ARG A 284 13.10 -40.07 -3.95
C ARG A 284 11.87 -40.86 -3.47
N GLY A 285 10.67 -40.59 -4.00
CA GLY A 285 9.44 -41.26 -3.63
C GLY A 285 8.90 -40.87 -2.25
N ILE A 286 9.25 -39.68 -1.74
CA ILE A 286 8.79 -39.18 -0.44
C ILE A 286 7.50 -38.40 -0.62
N GLY A 287 6.40 -38.92 -0.06
CA GLY A 287 5.14 -38.18 0.03
C GLY A 287 5.30 -36.95 0.90
N HIS A 288 4.92 -35.78 0.38
CA HIS A 288 5.07 -34.52 1.06
C HIS A 288 3.97 -33.54 0.64
N GLU A 289 3.71 -32.54 1.49
CA GLU A 289 2.74 -31.47 1.23
C GLU A 289 3.48 -30.13 1.10
N VAL A 290 3.10 -29.31 0.12
CA VAL A 290 3.70 -27.99 -0.15
C VAL A 290 2.71 -26.88 0.15
N LEU A 291 3.13 -25.90 0.95
CA LEU A 291 2.32 -24.76 1.37
C LEU A 291 2.95 -23.48 0.83
N ASN A 292 2.16 -22.72 0.07
CA ASN A 292 2.64 -21.54 -0.66
C ASN A 292 1.95 -20.23 -0.24
N ALA A 293 1.28 -20.21 0.92
CA ALA A 293 0.54 -19.07 1.47
C ALA A 293 -0.58 -18.54 0.55
N LYS A 294 -1.18 -19.41 -0.28
CA LYS A 294 -2.29 -19.04 -1.18
C LYS A 294 -3.65 -19.49 -0.66
N GLN A 295 -3.72 -20.61 0.06
CA GLN A 295 -4.98 -21.20 0.52
C GLN A 295 -4.96 -21.40 2.04
N HIS A 296 -5.05 -20.32 2.80
CA HIS A 296 -4.88 -20.34 4.27
C HIS A 296 -5.69 -21.44 4.97
N PHE A 297 -6.96 -21.64 4.59
CA PHE A 297 -7.80 -22.66 5.22
C PHE A 297 -7.30 -24.10 4.98
N ARG A 298 -6.95 -24.43 3.73
CA ARG A 298 -6.45 -25.75 3.38
C ARG A 298 -5.05 -25.98 3.95
N GLU A 299 -4.22 -24.95 3.94
CA GLU A 299 -2.88 -25.00 4.51
C GLU A 299 -2.91 -25.21 6.02
N ALA A 300 -3.88 -24.60 6.71
CA ALA A 300 -4.10 -24.81 8.14
C ALA A 300 -4.46 -26.27 8.45
N GLU A 301 -5.33 -26.89 7.64
CA GLU A 301 -5.67 -28.31 7.79
C GLU A 301 -4.46 -29.23 7.61
N ILE A 302 -3.59 -28.93 6.64
CA ILE A 302 -2.36 -29.70 6.40
C ILE A 302 -1.40 -29.55 7.58
N ILE A 303 -1.16 -28.32 8.04
CA ILE A 303 -0.23 -28.02 9.14
C ILE A 303 -0.71 -28.65 10.45
N ALA A 304 -2.00 -28.65 10.71
CA ALA A 304 -2.57 -29.30 11.90
C ALA A 304 -2.26 -30.81 11.95
N GLN A 305 -1.97 -31.43 10.80
CA GLN A 305 -1.58 -32.84 10.69
C GLN A 305 -0.08 -33.06 10.44
N ALA A 306 0.72 -32.01 10.33
CA ALA A 306 2.16 -32.10 10.04
C ALA A 306 2.97 -32.83 11.12
N GLY A 307 2.40 -33.01 12.32
CA GLY A 307 3.01 -33.73 13.43
C GLY A 307 2.77 -35.24 13.44
N GLN A 308 2.13 -35.81 12.40
CA GLN A 308 1.90 -37.26 12.28
C GLN A 308 3.19 -38.03 11.94
N PRO A 309 3.32 -39.31 12.33
CA PRO A 309 4.50 -40.12 12.05
C PRO A 309 4.88 -40.11 10.56
N GLY A 310 6.13 -39.74 10.27
CA GLY A 310 6.69 -39.72 8.92
C GLY A 310 6.08 -38.67 7.97
N ALA A 311 5.31 -37.70 8.48
CA ALA A 311 4.79 -36.60 7.67
C ALA A 311 5.91 -35.63 7.27
N VAL A 312 5.92 -35.20 6.00
CA VAL A 312 6.86 -34.20 5.47
C VAL A 312 6.07 -33.03 4.92
N THR A 313 6.29 -31.84 5.49
CA THR A 313 5.62 -30.60 5.08
C THR A 313 6.64 -29.57 4.67
N VAL A 314 6.47 -28.97 3.49
CA VAL A 314 7.31 -27.89 2.96
C VAL A 314 6.51 -26.59 3.00
N ALA A 315 6.96 -25.62 3.78
CA ALA A 315 6.30 -24.33 3.96
C ALA A 315 7.17 -23.21 3.36
N THR A 316 6.61 -22.42 2.44
CA THR A 316 7.25 -21.18 1.99
C THR A 316 7.04 -20.07 3.03
N ASN A 317 8.11 -19.39 3.42
CA ASN A 317 8.12 -18.32 4.40
C ASN A 317 7.36 -18.70 5.68
N MET A 318 6.25 -18.03 5.95
CA MET A 318 5.40 -18.23 7.13
C MET A 318 4.08 -18.94 6.79
N ALA A 319 4.02 -19.73 5.71
CA ALA A 319 2.85 -20.55 5.41
C ALA A 319 2.54 -21.48 6.60
N GLY A 320 1.26 -21.61 6.97
CA GLY A 320 0.87 -22.35 8.17
C GLY A 320 1.02 -21.59 9.49
N ARG A 321 1.18 -20.26 9.46
CA ARG A 321 1.22 -19.45 10.67
C ARG A 321 -0.11 -19.48 11.44
N GLY A 322 -0.03 -19.30 12.76
CA GLY A 322 -1.20 -19.36 13.65
C GLY A 322 -1.68 -20.78 14.01
N VAL A 323 -1.27 -21.81 13.26
CA VAL A 323 -1.68 -23.19 13.52
C VAL A 323 -0.61 -23.94 14.32
N ASP A 324 -1.06 -24.64 15.36
CA ASP A 324 -0.20 -25.47 16.21
C ASP A 324 0.07 -26.83 15.56
N ILE A 325 1.33 -27.29 15.62
CA ILE A 325 1.73 -28.61 15.13
C ILE A 325 1.82 -29.54 16.34
N MET A 326 0.74 -30.27 16.58
CA MET A 326 0.67 -31.26 17.66
C MET A 326 1.32 -32.56 17.22
N LEU A 327 2.22 -33.11 18.06
CA LEU A 327 2.79 -34.44 17.80
C LEU A 327 1.69 -35.51 17.85
N GLY A 328 1.59 -36.32 16.80
CA GLY A 328 0.50 -37.29 16.59
C GLY A 328 -0.70 -36.75 15.79
N GLY A 329 -0.67 -35.48 15.38
CA GLY A 329 -1.76 -34.83 14.64
C GLY A 329 -2.80 -34.15 15.54
N ASN A 330 -3.72 -33.41 14.92
CA ASN A 330 -4.77 -32.67 15.62
C ASN A 330 -6.11 -33.43 15.56
N PRO A 331 -6.64 -33.92 16.70
CA PRO A 331 -7.84 -34.74 16.73
C PRO A 331 -9.13 -33.96 16.39
N GLU A 332 -9.20 -32.68 16.75
CA GLU A 332 -10.35 -31.81 16.43
C GLU A 332 -10.44 -31.59 14.92
N SER A 333 -9.32 -31.27 14.28
CA SER A 333 -9.26 -31.07 12.84
C SER A 333 -9.62 -32.34 12.06
N MET A 334 -9.22 -33.52 12.54
CA MET A 334 -9.60 -34.80 11.93
C MET A 334 -11.10 -35.09 12.07
N ALA A 335 -11.66 -34.87 13.26
CA ALA A 335 -13.09 -35.04 13.50
C ALA A 335 -13.92 -34.09 12.63
N ASP A 336 -13.52 -32.82 12.54
CA ASP A 336 -14.20 -31.81 11.73
C ASP A 336 -14.14 -32.16 10.23
N ARG A 337 -13.01 -32.68 9.74
CA ARG A 337 -12.86 -33.12 8.35
C ARG A 337 -13.79 -34.28 8.02
N GLU A 338 -13.90 -35.27 8.90
CA GLU A 338 -14.83 -36.40 8.72
C GLU A 338 -16.29 -35.94 8.77
N LEU A 339 -16.63 -35.03 9.68
CA LEU A 339 -17.98 -34.44 9.77
C LEU A 339 -18.37 -33.70 8.49
N ARG A 340 -17.46 -32.86 7.96
CA ARG A 340 -17.69 -32.16 6.68
C ARG A 340 -17.81 -33.14 5.51
N ALA A 341 -16.97 -34.17 5.45
CA ALA A 341 -17.07 -35.22 4.43
C ALA A 341 -18.40 -35.99 4.52
N SER A 342 -18.98 -36.12 5.71
CA SER A 342 -20.29 -36.74 5.94
C SER A 342 -21.50 -35.83 5.64
N GLY A 343 -21.28 -34.57 5.23
CA GLY A 343 -22.33 -33.60 4.91
C GLY A 343 -23.08 -33.04 6.13
N LYS A 344 -22.55 -33.25 7.34
CA LYS A 344 -23.09 -32.68 8.58
C LYS A 344 -22.31 -31.41 8.90
N GLU A 345 -22.86 -30.25 8.52
CA GLU A 345 -22.25 -28.96 8.85
C GLU A 345 -22.21 -28.74 10.37
N SER A 346 -21.02 -28.53 10.93
CA SER A 346 -20.88 -28.02 12.29
C SER A 346 -21.12 -26.52 12.26
N SER A 347 -22.24 -26.08 12.82
CA SER A 347 -22.34 -24.68 13.25
C SER A 347 -21.69 -24.60 14.63
N PRO A 348 -20.80 -23.62 14.89
CA PRO A 348 -20.27 -23.36 16.23
C PRO A 348 -21.35 -23.16 17.29
N ARG A 349 -22.59 -22.84 16.87
CA ARG A 349 -23.77 -22.65 17.73
C ARG A 349 -24.57 -23.92 18.01
N SER A 350 -24.35 -25.01 17.27
CA SER A 350 -25.07 -26.27 17.49
C SER A 350 -24.19 -27.24 18.27
N GLY A 351 -24.12 -27.09 19.60
CA GLY A 351 -23.45 -28.06 20.48
C GLY A 351 -24.10 -29.45 20.41
N ARG A 352 -23.80 -30.22 19.36
CA ARG A 352 -24.40 -31.53 19.08
C ARG A 352 -23.41 -32.64 19.40
N GLU A 353 -23.87 -33.57 20.24
CA GLU A 353 -23.24 -34.83 20.70
C GLU A 353 -22.51 -35.71 19.65
N PRO A 354 -22.84 -35.76 18.34
CA PRO A 354 -22.04 -36.52 17.35
C PRO A 354 -20.54 -36.15 17.25
N GLU A 355 -20.11 -34.99 17.76
CA GLU A 355 -18.70 -34.61 17.84
C GLU A 355 -17.91 -35.41 18.89
N ALA A 356 -18.54 -35.83 19.98
CA ALA A 356 -17.81 -36.40 21.13
C ALA A 356 -17.18 -37.76 20.82
N GLY A 357 -17.90 -38.66 20.16
CA GLY A 357 -17.41 -40.00 19.84
C GLY A 357 -16.32 -40.03 18.76
N LEU A 358 -16.41 -39.13 17.77
CA LEU A 358 -15.36 -38.97 16.75
C LEU A 358 -14.10 -38.35 17.36
N ARG A 359 -14.26 -37.31 18.18
CA ARG A 359 -13.13 -36.70 18.90
C ARG A 359 -12.45 -37.71 19.80
N GLU A 360 -13.18 -38.51 20.58
CA GLU A 360 -12.57 -39.52 21.45
C GLU A 360 -11.77 -40.56 20.65
N ARG A 361 -12.32 -41.04 19.53
CA ARG A 361 -11.61 -41.98 18.63
C ARG A 361 -10.31 -41.38 18.10
N TYR A 362 -10.36 -40.15 17.57
CA TYR A 362 -9.19 -39.49 17.03
C TYR A 362 -8.19 -39.08 18.10
N THR A 363 -8.63 -38.74 19.32
CA THR A 363 -7.74 -38.51 20.46
C THR A 363 -6.95 -39.77 20.78
N GLN A 364 -7.61 -40.94 20.87
CA GLN A 364 -6.91 -42.21 21.11
C GLN A 364 -5.89 -42.54 20.01
N GLN A 365 -6.23 -42.25 18.74
CA GLN A 365 -5.31 -42.41 17.63
C GLN A 365 -4.11 -41.45 17.74
N CYS A 366 -4.36 -40.15 17.94
CA CYS A 366 -3.31 -39.14 18.08
C CYS A 366 -2.38 -39.45 19.26
N ASP A 367 -2.93 -39.91 20.38
CA ASP A 367 -2.14 -40.27 21.56
C ASP A 367 -1.20 -41.46 21.27
N ALA A 368 -1.67 -42.46 20.54
CA ALA A 368 -0.85 -43.60 20.13
C ALA A 368 0.26 -43.19 19.14
N GLU A 369 -0.08 -42.34 18.16
CA GLU A 369 0.89 -41.79 17.20
C GLU A 369 1.88 -40.84 17.87
N ARG A 370 1.44 -40.05 18.83
CA ARG A 370 2.28 -39.14 19.62
C ARG A 370 3.41 -39.87 20.32
N VAL A 371 3.16 -41.05 20.89
CA VAL A 371 4.22 -41.87 21.52
C VAL A 371 5.29 -42.22 20.49
N GLN A 372 4.89 -42.66 19.28
CA GLN A 372 5.83 -42.99 18.20
C GLN A 372 6.67 -41.78 17.79
N VAL A 373 6.04 -40.62 17.65
CA VAL A 373 6.71 -39.37 17.26
C VAL A 373 7.68 -38.90 18.35
N VAL A 374 7.28 -38.97 19.61
CA VAL A 374 8.14 -38.63 20.77
C VAL A 374 9.36 -39.55 20.82
N ASP A 375 9.18 -40.85 20.64
CA ASP A 375 10.26 -41.83 20.60
C ASP A 375 11.19 -41.63 19.39
N ALA A 376 10.64 -41.16 18.25
CA ALA A 376 11.39 -40.78 17.06
C ALA A 376 12.14 -39.43 17.20
N GLY A 377 12.02 -38.74 18.34
CA GLY A 377 12.73 -37.49 18.64
C GLY A 377 11.90 -36.22 18.45
N GLY A 378 10.59 -36.32 18.24
CA GLY A 378 9.66 -35.21 18.06
C GLY A 378 9.75 -34.54 16.68
N LEU A 379 9.12 -33.37 16.53
CA LEU A 379 9.11 -32.63 15.26
C LEU A 379 10.52 -32.15 14.89
N TYR A 380 10.97 -32.45 13.67
CA TYR A 380 12.21 -31.92 13.12
C TYR A 380 11.95 -30.73 12.21
N VAL A 381 12.56 -29.59 12.52
CA VAL A 381 12.43 -28.37 11.73
C VAL A 381 13.71 -28.09 10.94
N LEU A 382 13.56 -27.92 9.64
CA LEU A 382 14.64 -27.66 8.70
C LEU A 382 14.46 -26.29 8.04
N GLY A 383 15.42 -25.39 8.20
CA GLY A 383 15.50 -24.17 7.39
C GLY A 383 16.38 -24.40 6.17
N THR A 384 15.92 -24.07 4.97
CA THR A 384 16.74 -24.21 3.74
C THR A 384 17.63 -23.02 3.47
N GLU A 385 17.40 -21.90 4.17
CA GLU A 385 18.11 -20.62 4.10
C GLU A 385 17.89 -19.83 5.39
N ARG A 386 18.68 -18.77 5.57
CA ARG A 386 18.46 -17.76 6.59
C ARG A 386 17.51 -16.68 6.07
N HIS A 387 16.53 -16.29 6.89
CA HIS A 387 15.66 -15.16 6.57
C HIS A 387 16.40 -13.83 6.79
N GLU A 388 15.77 -12.74 6.35
CA GLU A 388 16.26 -11.36 6.55
C GLU A 388 16.46 -11.01 8.03
N SER A 389 15.72 -11.67 8.93
CA SER A 389 15.85 -11.48 10.37
C SER A 389 16.01 -12.82 11.11
N ARG A 390 16.85 -12.79 12.15
CA ARG A 390 17.03 -13.90 13.10
C ARG A 390 15.73 -14.25 13.82
N ARG A 391 14.82 -13.27 13.96
CA ARG A 391 13.52 -13.46 14.57
C ARG A 391 12.66 -14.48 13.81
N ILE A 392 12.56 -14.32 12.50
CA ILE A 392 11.79 -15.21 11.62
C ILE A 392 12.39 -16.62 11.64
N ASP A 393 13.73 -16.73 11.64
CA ASP A 393 14.39 -18.02 11.82
C ASP A 393 14.02 -18.69 13.15
N ASN A 394 13.97 -17.93 14.24
CA ASN A 394 13.58 -18.44 15.55
C ASN A 394 12.10 -18.83 15.62
N GLN A 395 11.22 -18.13 14.91
CA GLN A 395 9.82 -18.52 14.77
C GLN A 395 9.69 -19.88 14.08
N LEU A 396 10.45 -20.11 13.00
CA LEU A 396 10.52 -21.40 12.32
C LEU A 396 10.99 -22.50 13.30
N ARG A 397 12.12 -22.28 14.01
CA ARG A 397 12.60 -23.22 15.05
C ARG A 397 11.54 -23.47 16.14
N GLY A 398 10.81 -22.42 16.52
CA GLY A 398 9.71 -22.41 17.49
C GLY A 398 8.49 -23.25 17.11
N ARG A 399 8.41 -23.75 15.87
CA ARG A 399 7.40 -24.74 15.47
C ARG A 399 7.63 -26.09 16.14
N SER A 400 8.85 -26.40 16.56
CA SER A 400 9.19 -27.63 17.31
C SER A 400 9.41 -27.38 18.81
N GLY A 401 9.24 -28.43 19.61
CA GLY A 401 9.48 -28.45 21.05
C GLY A 401 8.43 -27.72 21.89
N ARG A 402 7.18 -27.66 21.40
CA ARG A 402 6.06 -27.01 22.09
C ARG A 402 5.67 -27.79 23.35
N GLN A 403 5.24 -27.08 24.39
CA GLN A 403 4.84 -27.68 25.69
C GLN A 403 5.89 -28.66 26.28
N GLY A 404 7.18 -28.43 26.03
CA GLY A 404 8.26 -29.27 26.53
C GLY A 404 8.41 -30.61 25.80
N ASP A 405 7.79 -30.74 24.63
CA ASP A 405 7.99 -31.90 23.75
C ASP A 405 9.44 -31.98 23.26
N PRO A 406 9.95 -33.20 22.99
CA PRO A 406 11.22 -33.34 22.27
C PRO A 406 11.08 -32.76 20.87
N GLY A 407 12.22 -32.40 20.31
CA GLY A 407 12.28 -31.84 18.98
C GLY A 407 13.67 -31.40 18.62
N GLU A 408 13.90 -31.16 17.35
CA GLU A 408 15.19 -30.73 16.84
C GLU A 408 15.00 -29.66 15.77
N SER A 409 15.95 -28.73 15.65
CA SER A 409 15.99 -27.77 14.55
C SER A 409 17.38 -27.66 13.94
N ARG A 410 17.46 -27.45 12.62
CA ARG A 410 18.72 -27.24 11.89
C ARG A 410 18.50 -26.38 10.65
N PHE A 411 19.50 -25.60 10.28
CA PHE A 411 19.50 -24.85 9.02
C PHE A 411 20.56 -25.42 8.08
N TYR A 412 20.19 -25.57 6.82
CA TYR A 412 21.05 -25.95 5.71
C TYR A 412 21.23 -24.70 4.86
N LEU A 413 22.45 -24.23 4.66
CA LEU A 413 22.76 -22.97 4.00
C LEU A 413 23.73 -23.20 2.85
N SER A 414 23.77 -22.28 1.89
CA SER A 414 24.72 -22.27 0.78
C SER A 414 25.36 -20.88 0.64
N LEU A 415 26.58 -20.84 0.13
CA LEU A 415 27.24 -19.59 -0.25
C LEU A 415 26.55 -18.89 -1.44
N GLU A 416 25.71 -19.62 -2.17
CA GLU A 416 24.92 -19.13 -3.30
C GLU A 416 23.54 -18.63 -2.88
N ASP A 417 23.16 -18.76 -1.61
CA ASP A 417 21.89 -18.25 -1.09
C ASP A 417 21.80 -16.72 -1.21
N ASP A 418 20.58 -16.18 -1.27
CA ASP A 418 20.35 -14.76 -1.60
C ASP A 418 20.99 -13.82 -0.56
N LEU A 419 20.85 -14.15 0.73
CA LEU A 419 21.51 -13.43 1.81
C LEU A 419 23.04 -13.47 1.65
N MET A 420 23.61 -14.59 1.25
CA MET A 420 25.07 -14.70 1.07
C MET A 420 25.53 -13.95 -0.17
N ARG A 421 24.79 -13.99 -1.27
CA ARG A 421 25.13 -13.27 -2.52
C ARG A 421 25.22 -11.77 -2.32
N LEU A 422 24.34 -11.19 -1.49
CA LEU A 422 24.32 -9.75 -1.22
C LEU A 422 25.54 -9.27 -0.41
N PHE A 423 26.15 -10.14 0.41
CA PHE A 423 27.23 -9.76 1.34
C PHE A 423 28.57 -10.47 1.10
N ALA A 424 28.61 -11.52 0.28
CA ALA A 424 29.82 -12.22 -0.12
C ALA A 424 30.55 -11.49 -1.26
N SER A 425 30.91 -10.22 -1.04
CA SER A 425 31.77 -9.49 -1.97
C SER A 425 33.24 -9.91 -1.79
N GLY A 426 33.80 -10.57 -2.81
CA GLY A 426 35.23 -10.70 -3.11
C GLY A 426 36.04 -11.68 -2.23
N ALA A 427 36.12 -11.43 -0.92
CA ALA A 427 37.11 -12.09 -0.05
C ALA A 427 36.74 -13.54 0.34
N LEU A 428 35.45 -13.86 0.55
CA LEU A 428 35.01 -15.23 0.83
C LEU A 428 35.10 -16.12 -0.43
N LYS A 429 34.69 -15.58 -1.58
CA LYS A 429 34.64 -16.33 -2.85
C LYS A 429 36.02 -16.85 -3.26
N GLY A 430 37.07 -16.00 -3.16
CA GLY A 430 38.44 -16.39 -3.53
C GLY A 430 39.12 -17.39 -2.60
N VAL A 431 38.69 -17.49 -1.33
CA VAL A 431 39.20 -18.49 -0.37
C VAL A 431 38.48 -19.83 -0.53
N MET A 432 37.23 -19.81 -1.02
CA MET A 432 36.34 -20.99 -1.11
C MET A 432 36.38 -21.70 -2.47
N ASP A 433 36.93 -21.06 -3.51
CA ASP A 433 37.21 -21.71 -4.80
C ASP A 433 38.36 -22.73 -4.75
N ARG A 434 39.12 -22.80 -3.65
CA ARG A 434 40.17 -23.80 -3.43
C ARG A 434 39.65 -25.05 -2.72
N ALA A 435 39.47 -26.13 -3.50
CA ALA A 435 39.55 -27.55 -3.10
C ALA A 435 38.63 -28.07 -1.98
N LEU A 436 37.44 -27.51 -1.78
CA LEU A 436 36.39 -28.13 -0.97
C LEU A 436 35.38 -28.89 -1.87
N PRO A 437 35.08 -30.18 -1.60
CA PRO A 437 33.98 -30.90 -2.24
C PRO A 437 32.64 -30.19 -2.03
N GLU A 438 31.72 -30.32 -2.99
CA GLU A 438 30.42 -29.63 -2.96
C GLU A 438 29.44 -30.20 -1.93
N ASP A 439 29.65 -31.45 -1.54
CA ASP A 439 28.82 -32.27 -0.65
C ASP A 439 29.29 -32.27 0.82
N VAL A 440 30.42 -31.62 1.13
CA VAL A 440 30.97 -31.57 2.49
C VAL A 440 30.59 -30.26 3.18
N PRO A 441 29.96 -30.32 4.38
CA PRO A 441 29.61 -29.11 5.12
C PRO A 441 30.86 -28.36 5.60
N ILE A 442 30.82 -27.04 5.43
CA ILE A 442 31.87 -26.10 5.82
C ILE A 442 31.65 -25.72 7.28
N GLU A 443 32.27 -26.48 8.19
CA GLU A 443 32.27 -26.16 9.62
C GLU A 443 33.35 -25.11 9.93
N SER A 444 33.02 -23.83 9.76
CA SER A 444 33.92 -22.72 10.09
C SER A 444 33.23 -21.64 10.90
N LYS A 445 33.78 -21.35 12.09
CA LYS A 445 33.35 -20.23 12.95
C LYS A 445 33.40 -18.87 12.23
N MET A 446 34.25 -18.73 11.21
CA MET A 446 34.34 -17.52 10.40
C MET A 446 33.10 -17.35 9.52
N VAL A 447 32.61 -18.43 8.92
CA VAL A 447 31.45 -18.43 8.03
C VAL A 447 30.17 -18.17 8.83
N THR A 448 30.00 -18.83 9.98
CA THR A 448 28.85 -18.56 10.89
C THR A 448 28.79 -17.08 11.29
N LYS A 449 29.92 -16.48 11.68
CA LYS A 449 29.99 -15.05 12.02
C LYS A 449 29.70 -14.13 10.83
N ALA A 450 30.06 -14.54 9.62
CA ALA A 450 29.77 -13.76 8.42
C ALA A 450 28.26 -13.75 8.12
N ILE A 451 27.60 -14.90 8.28
CA ILE A 451 26.14 -15.04 8.15
C ILE A 451 25.41 -14.18 9.18
N GLU A 452 25.82 -14.27 10.47
CA GLU A 452 25.23 -13.43 11.52
C GLU A 452 25.37 -11.93 11.22
N ARG A 453 26.53 -11.49 10.75
CA ARG A 453 26.75 -10.08 10.35
C ARG A 453 25.89 -9.66 9.16
N ALA A 454 25.73 -10.54 8.17
CA ALA A 454 24.87 -10.27 7.02
C ALA A 454 23.41 -10.07 7.47
N GLN A 455 22.87 -10.96 8.30
CA GLN A 455 21.52 -10.79 8.87
C GLN A 455 21.38 -9.49 9.66
N THR A 456 22.31 -9.20 10.58
CA THR A 456 22.25 -7.94 11.37
C THR A 456 22.30 -6.70 10.47
N THR A 457 23.05 -6.74 9.37
CA THR A 457 23.12 -5.60 8.42
C THR A 457 21.79 -5.41 7.68
N VAL A 458 21.13 -6.50 7.27
CA VAL A 458 19.79 -6.45 6.66
C VAL A 458 18.76 -5.94 7.67
N GLU A 459 18.78 -6.43 8.90
CA GLU A 459 17.90 -5.96 9.98
C GLU A 459 18.06 -4.46 10.23
N GLN A 460 19.29 -3.96 10.31
CA GLN A 460 19.57 -2.53 10.47
C GLN A 460 19.05 -1.70 9.29
N LYS A 461 19.26 -2.17 8.06
CA LYS A 461 18.75 -1.51 6.85
C LYS A 461 17.22 -1.46 6.86
N ASN A 462 16.56 -2.55 7.24
CA ASN A 462 15.10 -2.61 7.34
C ASN A 462 14.57 -1.70 8.44
N ALA A 463 15.22 -1.65 9.61
CA ALA A 463 14.86 -0.73 10.69
C ALA A 463 15.04 0.74 10.29
N GLU A 464 16.11 1.07 9.56
CA GLU A 464 16.32 2.43 9.03
C GLU A 464 15.26 2.81 8.00
N ALA A 465 14.89 1.89 7.10
CA ALA A 465 13.81 2.11 6.13
C ALA A 465 12.48 2.42 6.83
N ARG A 466 12.10 1.62 7.85
CA ARG A 466 10.88 1.88 8.64
C ARG A 466 10.93 3.20 9.38
N LYS A 467 12.08 3.53 9.99
CA LYS A 467 12.28 4.81 10.67
C LYS A 467 12.11 5.98 9.71
N ASN A 468 12.65 5.87 8.50
CA ASN A 468 12.49 6.90 7.48
C ASN A 468 11.03 7.04 7.03
N ILE A 469 10.33 5.93 6.78
CA ILE A 469 8.90 5.96 6.43
C ILE A 469 8.07 6.65 7.51
N LEU A 470 8.26 6.26 8.78
CA LEU A 470 7.57 6.90 9.90
C LEU A 470 7.90 8.39 10.00
N LYS A 471 9.17 8.78 9.83
CA LYS A 471 9.62 10.17 9.90
C LYS A 471 8.92 11.07 8.87
N TYR A 472 8.76 10.60 7.63
CA TYR A 472 8.02 11.37 6.61
C TYR A 472 6.51 11.38 6.89
N ASP A 473 5.94 10.26 7.33
CA ASP A 473 4.52 10.18 7.67
C ASP A 473 4.16 10.96 8.94
N GLU A 474 5.09 11.26 9.86
CA GLU A 474 4.80 12.10 11.04
C GLU A 474 4.30 13.50 10.64
N VAL A 475 4.89 14.11 9.62
CA VAL A 475 4.44 15.41 9.09
C VAL A 475 3.05 15.27 8.49
N MET A 476 2.83 14.26 7.65
CA MET A 476 1.52 13.99 7.04
C MET A 476 0.46 13.65 8.07
N ASN A 477 0.82 12.97 9.16
CA ASN A 477 -0.09 12.55 10.21
C ASN A 477 -0.59 13.74 11.03
N GLU A 478 0.25 14.73 11.33
CA GLU A 478 -0.21 15.95 12.00
C GLU A 478 -1.19 16.74 11.12
N GLN A 479 -0.89 16.89 9.83
CA GLN A 479 -1.81 17.53 8.86
C GLN A 479 -3.14 16.76 8.75
N ARG A 480 -3.06 15.42 8.63
CA ARG A 480 -4.21 14.54 8.54
C ARG A 480 -5.10 14.61 9.77
N LYS A 481 -4.54 14.69 10.98
CA LYS A 481 -5.32 14.86 12.22
C LYS A 481 -6.15 16.14 12.22
N VAL A 482 -5.62 17.23 11.66
CA VAL A 482 -6.35 18.49 11.55
C VAL A 482 -7.50 18.35 10.56
N ILE A 483 -7.22 17.86 9.34
CA ILE A 483 -8.23 17.66 8.29
C ILE A 483 -9.32 16.68 8.72
N TYR A 484 -8.95 15.53 9.29
CA TYR A 484 -9.91 14.50 9.69
C TYR A 484 -10.78 14.94 10.86
N ARG A 485 -10.20 15.67 11.83
CA ARG A 485 -10.99 16.27 12.91
C ARG A 485 -11.98 17.28 12.37
N ARG A 486 -11.54 18.15 11.46
CA ARG A 486 -12.42 19.14 10.84
C ARG A 486 -13.56 18.48 10.07
N ARG A 487 -13.26 17.42 9.32
CA ARG A 487 -14.24 16.59 8.61
C ARG A 487 -15.24 15.95 9.57
N ASP A 488 -14.78 15.45 10.70
CA ASP A 488 -15.61 14.84 11.75
C ASP A 488 -16.56 15.86 12.40
N GLU A 489 -16.07 17.06 12.71
CA GLU A 489 -16.89 18.18 13.21
C GLU A 489 -18.03 18.52 12.24
N ILE A 490 -17.75 18.52 10.93
CA ILE A 490 -18.75 18.81 9.90
C ILE A 490 -19.78 17.68 9.79
N LEU A 491 -19.33 16.42 9.80
CA LEU A 491 -20.21 15.24 9.71
C LEU A 491 -21.11 15.07 10.93
N THR A 492 -20.64 15.49 12.11
CA THR A 492 -21.43 15.43 13.36
C THR A 492 -22.44 16.57 13.50
N GLY A 493 -22.52 17.47 12.51
CA GLY A 493 -23.56 18.51 12.44
C GLY A 493 -23.19 19.82 13.13
N THR A 494 -21.91 20.13 13.29
CA THR A 494 -21.47 21.43 13.84
C THR A 494 -21.97 22.58 12.97
N ASP A 495 -22.43 23.66 13.61
CA ASP A 495 -22.82 24.88 12.92
C ASP A 495 -21.58 25.58 12.32
N LEU A 496 -21.57 25.78 11.01
CA LEU A 496 -20.46 26.37 10.27
C LEU A 496 -20.58 27.90 10.14
N ARG A 497 -21.58 28.54 10.76
CA ARG A 497 -21.73 30.00 10.76
C ARG A 497 -20.46 30.72 11.21
N GLU A 498 -19.87 30.29 12.33
CA GLU A 498 -18.63 30.89 12.84
C GLU A 498 -17.48 30.77 11.84
N SER A 499 -17.46 29.68 11.07
CA SER A 499 -16.45 29.46 10.04
C SER A 499 -16.63 30.39 8.84
N VAL A 500 -17.88 30.74 8.49
CA VAL A 500 -18.16 31.77 7.48
C VAL A 500 -17.72 33.15 7.97
N VAL A 501 -18.03 33.49 9.23
CA VAL A 501 -17.63 34.78 9.82
C VAL A 501 -16.11 34.93 9.80
N GLU A 502 -15.37 33.89 10.17
CA GLU A 502 -13.92 33.90 10.14
C GLU A 502 -13.39 33.97 8.71
N ALA A 503 -13.96 33.20 7.78
CA ALA A 503 -13.55 33.23 6.37
C ALA A 503 -13.75 34.63 5.73
N VAL A 504 -14.84 35.33 6.08
CA VAL A 504 -15.06 36.73 5.65
C VAL A 504 -13.94 37.63 6.17
N ARG A 505 -13.61 37.53 7.46
CA ARG A 505 -12.55 38.36 8.06
C ARG A 505 -11.19 38.11 7.41
N VAL A 506 -10.83 36.84 7.20
CA VAL A 506 -9.58 36.45 6.55
C VAL A 506 -9.52 36.96 5.11
N ALA A 507 -10.60 36.80 4.34
CA ALA A 507 -10.67 37.27 2.95
C ALA A 507 -10.55 38.81 2.85
N VAL A 508 -11.24 39.54 3.74
CA VAL A 508 -11.15 41.00 3.81
C VAL A 508 -9.73 41.44 4.18
N GLN A 509 -9.12 40.84 5.19
CA GLN A 509 -7.77 41.20 5.61
C GLN A 509 -6.74 40.96 4.50
N ALA A 510 -6.79 39.78 3.85
CA ALA A 510 -5.88 39.45 2.75
C ALA A 510 -6.01 40.43 1.56
N ALA A 511 -7.25 40.86 1.26
CA ALA A 511 -7.49 41.86 0.22
C ALA A 511 -6.97 43.24 0.62
N LEU A 512 -7.17 43.66 1.87
CA LEU A 512 -6.61 44.92 2.38
C LEU A 512 -5.08 44.93 2.37
N ASP A 513 -4.43 43.83 2.77
CA ASP A 513 -2.98 43.72 2.74
C ASP A 513 -2.43 43.85 1.30
N THR A 514 -3.19 43.34 0.32
CA THR A 514 -2.80 43.34 -1.10
C THR A 514 -3.05 44.70 -1.78
N PHE A 515 -4.24 45.29 -1.59
CA PHE A 515 -4.69 46.48 -2.32
C PHE A 515 -4.57 47.78 -1.51
N CYS A 516 -4.41 47.68 -0.18
CA CYS A 516 -4.39 48.80 0.76
C CYS A 516 -3.20 48.72 1.74
N GLY A 517 -2.09 48.08 1.36
CA GLY A 517 -0.92 47.89 2.24
C GLY A 517 -0.11 49.16 2.53
N SER A 518 -0.38 50.29 1.86
CA SER A 518 0.26 51.58 2.14
C SER A 518 -0.40 52.30 3.33
N ASP A 519 0.39 52.97 4.16
CA ASP A 519 -0.10 53.85 5.24
C ASP A 519 -0.81 55.11 4.70
N HIS A 520 -0.75 55.36 3.39
CA HIS A 520 -1.37 56.50 2.72
C HIS A 520 -2.65 56.07 1.97
N PRO A 521 -3.85 56.51 2.42
CA PRO A 521 -5.11 56.15 1.78
C PRO A 521 -5.26 56.59 0.32
N GLU A 522 -4.45 57.55 -0.13
CA GLU A 522 -4.45 58.03 -1.51
C GLU A 522 -3.75 57.07 -2.48
N GLU A 523 -2.98 56.11 -1.95
CA GLU A 523 -2.25 55.10 -2.73
C GLU A 523 -3.01 53.75 -2.78
N TRP A 524 -4.18 53.66 -2.13
CA TRP A 524 -4.99 52.44 -2.11
C TRP A 524 -5.67 52.18 -3.45
N ASP A 525 -5.59 50.94 -3.93
CA ASP A 525 -6.32 50.48 -5.11
C ASP A 525 -7.73 50.01 -4.72
N LEU A 526 -8.63 50.99 -4.57
CA LEU A 526 -10.02 50.72 -4.17
C LEU A 526 -10.82 50.02 -5.27
N ASP A 527 -10.46 50.22 -6.54
CA ASP A 527 -11.09 49.55 -7.68
C ASP A 527 -10.69 48.06 -7.69
N GLY A 528 -9.40 47.75 -7.47
CA GLY A 528 -8.90 46.38 -7.29
C GLY A 528 -9.49 45.69 -6.06
N LEU A 529 -9.58 46.39 -4.93
CA LEU A 529 -10.22 45.87 -3.71
C LEU A 529 -11.70 45.53 -3.95
N GLN A 530 -12.46 46.41 -4.60
CA GLN A 530 -13.86 46.14 -4.92
C GLN A 530 -14.00 44.95 -5.86
N ALA A 531 -13.16 44.86 -6.91
CA ALA A 531 -13.16 43.76 -7.86
C ALA A 531 -12.88 42.40 -7.19
N GLU A 532 -11.92 42.35 -6.27
CA GLU A 532 -11.63 41.14 -5.48
C GLU A 532 -12.81 40.75 -4.59
N MET A 533 -13.44 41.71 -3.89
CA MET A 533 -14.60 41.46 -3.02
C MET A 533 -15.83 40.97 -3.78
N ILE A 534 -16.06 41.50 -5.00
CA ILE A 534 -17.11 40.99 -5.89
C ILE A 534 -16.92 39.49 -6.14
N GLY A 535 -15.67 39.01 -6.19
CA GLY A 535 -15.29 37.60 -6.30
C GLY A 535 -15.91 36.69 -5.23
N TYR A 536 -16.22 37.22 -4.05
CA TYR A 536 -16.76 36.46 -2.93
C TYR A 536 -18.27 36.64 -2.78
N TRP A 537 -18.77 37.87 -2.69
CA TRP A 537 -20.20 38.16 -2.52
C TRP A 537 -20.62 39.39 -3.33
N PRO A 538 -21.93 39.58 -3.60
CA PRO A 538 -22.42 40.77 -4.29
C PRO A 538 -22.30 41.99 -3.36
N ILE A 539 -21.13 42.66 -3.39
CA ILE A 539 -20.83 43.85 -2.59
C ILE A 539 -21.87 44.95 -2.85
N SER A 540 -22.40 45.57 -1.79
CA SER A 540 -23.38 46.66 -1.91
C SER A 540 -22.74 48.05 -1.95
N LEU A 541 -21.44 48.12 -1.67
CA LEU A 541 -20.65 49.34 -1.53
C LEU A 541 -19.98 49.73 -2.86
N GLY A 542 -20.09 51.01 -3.22
CA GLY A 542 -19.35 51.60 -4.35
C GLY A 542 -17.92 52.03 -3.97
N THR A 543 -17.03 52.19 -4.95
CA THR A 543 -15.67 52.72 -4.74
C THR A 543 -15.65 54.10 -4.09
N ASP A 544 -16.62 54.95 -4.43
CA ASP A 544 -16.85 56.25 -3.77
C ASP A 544 -17.17 56.14 -2.27
N GLU A 545 -17.79 55.04 -1.84
CA GLU A 545 -18.14 54.81 -0.44
C GLU A 545 -16.96 54.24 0.34
N LEU A 546 -16.19 53.34 -0.28
CA LEU A 546 -14.92 52.83 0.26
C LEU A 546 -13.91 53.97 0.45
N GLY A 547 -13.80 54.89 -0.51
CA GLY A 547 -12.86 56.03 -0.46
C GLY A 547 -13.22 57.12 0.55
N ARG A 548 -14.39 57.06 1.21
CA ARG A 548 -14.72 57.94 2.35
C ARG A 548 -14.02 57.50 3.62
N VAL A 549 -13.62 56.24 3.71
CA VAL A 549 -12.93 55.66 4.84
C VAL A 549 -11.42 55.87 4.67
N ARG A 550 -10.75 56.32 5.72
CA ARG A 550 -9.32 56.68 5.70
C ARG A 550 -8.45 55.83 6.62
N SER A 551 -9.04 54.81 7.24
CA SER A 551 -8.38 53.87 8.13
C SER A 551 -8.61 52.46 7.62
N ALA A 552 -7.54 51.66 7.56
CA ALA A 552 -7.63 50.25 7.14
C ALA A 552 -8.54 49.44 8.08
N ASP A 553 -8.52 49.75 9.38
CA ASP A 553 -9.37 49.10 10.39
C ASP A 553 -10.87 49.39 10.14
N ASP A 554 -11.20 50.66 9.87
CA ASP A 554 -12.58 51.07 9.57
C ASP A 554 -13.06 50.46 8.24
N LEU A 555 -12.16 50.31 7.27
CA LEU A 555 -12.46 49.70 5.97
C LEU A 555 -12.69 48.19 6.12
N SER A 556 -11.89 47.54 6.98
CA SER A 556 -12.06 46.14 7.38
C SER A 556 -13.41 45.91 8.05
N GLU A 557 -13.80 46.74 9.02
CA GLU A 557 -15.09 46.63 9.70
C GLU A 557 -16.27 46.84 8.73
N LEU A 558 -16.14 47.82 7.82
CA LEU A 558 -17.16 48.11 6.81
C LEU A 558 -17.37 46.93 5.86
N LEU A 559 -16.29 46.37 5.30
CA LEU A 559 -16.34 45.24 4.38
C LEU A 559 -16.82 43.96 5.08
N CYS A 560 -16.36 43.69 6.30
CA CYS A 560 -16.85 42.56 7.09
C CYS A 560 -18.35 42.68 7.34
N THR A 561 -18.84 43.87 7.67
CA THR A 561 -20.28 44.12 7.89
C THR A 561 -21.09 43.88 6.62
N ASP A 562 -20.59 44.33 5.46
CA ASP A 562 -21.25 44.09 4.17
C ASP A 562 -21.30 42.60 3.81
N GLY A 563 -20.18 41.88 3.97
CA GLY A 563 -20.13 40.43 3.73
C GLY A 563 -21.07 39.65 4.64
N LEU A 564 -21.14 39.99 5.93
CA LEU A 564 -22.07 39.36 6.87
C LEU A 564 -23.54 39.64 6.53
N ARG A 565 -23.86 40.85 6.05
CA ARG A 565 -25.22 41.15 5.57
C ARG A 565 -25.60 40.34 4.34
N ALA A 566 -24.66 40.15 3.40
CA ALA A 566 -24.89 39.31 2.23
C ALA A 566 -25.17 37.86 2.65
N TYR A 567 -24.42 37.35 3.62
CA TYR A 567 -24.64 36.03 4.19
C TYR A 567 -26.00 35.89 4.90
N GLU A 568 -26.40 36.87 5.71
CA GLU A 568 -27.72 36.89 6.37
C GLU A 568 -28.88 36.97 5.37
N ALA A 569 -28.72 37.74 4.30
CA ALA A 569 -29.70 37.76 3.21
C ALA A 569 -29.82 36.39 2.53
N ARG A 570 -28.70 35.68 2.37
CA ARG A 570 -28.67 34.33 1.83
C ARG A 570 -29.37 33.32 2.75
N GLU A 571 -29.13 33.41 4.06
CA GLU A 571 -29.82 32.59 5.07
C GLU A 571 -31.34 32.83 5.06
N ALA A 572 -31.77 34.08 4.87
CA ALA A 572 -33.18 34.41 4.74
C ALA A 572 -33.83 33.88 3.44
N GLU A 573 -33.08 33.81 2.34
CA GLU A 573 -33.57 33.30 1.05
C GLU A 573 -33.73 31.77 1.04
N LEU A 574 -32.72 31.04 1.53
CA LEU A 574 -32.68 29.58 1.49
C LEU A 574 -33.34 28.91 2.70
N GLY A 575 -33.43 29.64 3.83
CA GLY A 575 -33.80 29.07 5.12
C GLY A 575 -32.61 28.46 5.85
N SER A 576 -32.59 28.60 7.18
CA SER A 576 -31.43 28.21 8.02
C SER A 576 -31.10 26.72 7.89
N ASP A 577 -32.06 25.81 8.04
CA ASP A 577 -31.81 24.37 7.98
C ASP A 577 -31.20 23.92 6.64
N THR A 578 -31.69 24.47 5.53
CA THR A 578 -31.18 24.16 4.19
C THR A 578 -29.80 24.76 3.97
N LEU A 579 -29.55 26.00 4.42
CA LEU A 579 -28.23 26.61 4.31
C LEU A 579 -27.18 25.82 5.10
N ARG A 580 -27.50 25.35 6.32
CA ARG A 580 -26.57 24.53 7.12
C ARG A 580 -26.21 23.23 6.42
N GLU A 581 -27.17 22.57 5.77
CA GLU A 581 -26.89 21.36 4.99
C GLU A 581 -26.01 21.65 3.77
N VAL A 582 -26.31 22.73 3.03
CA VAL A 582 -25.50 23.17 1.89
C VAL A 582 -24.06 23.49 2.33
N GLU A 583 -23.88 24.22 3.43
CA GLU A 583 -22.56 24.53 4.00
C GLU A 583 -21.77 23.25 4.31
N ARG A 584 -22.40 22.25 4.96
CA ARG A 584 -21.75 20.99 5.27
C ARG A 584 -21.31 20.26 4.00
N GLN A 585 -22.20 20.08 3.04
CA GLN A 585 -21.91 19.35 1.80
C GLN A 585 -20.83 20.05 0.97
N VAL A 586 -20.91 21.39 0.86
CA VAL A 586 -19.93 22.20 0.14
C VAL A 586 -18.57 22.11 0.83
N MET A 587 -18.50 22.30 2.14
CA MET A 587 -17.24 22.23 2.89
C MET A 587 -16.60 20.85 2.79
N LEU A 588 -17.37 19.76 2.96
CA LEU A 588 -16.84 18.39 2.83
C LEU A 588 -16.26 18.16 1.43
N ARG A 589 -16.96 18.58 0.38
CA ARG A 589 -16.50 18.43 -0.99
C ARG A 589 -15.21 19.23 -1.26
N ILE A 590 -15.12 20.46 -0.76
CA ILE A 590 -13.93 21.30 -0.90
C ILE A 590 -12.75 20.69 -0.14
N ILE A 591 -12.97 20.25 1.10
CA ILE A 591 -11.94 19.55 1.89
C ILE A 591 -11.44 18.31 1.15
N ASP A 592 -12.34 17.43 0.72
CA ASP A 592 -11.96 16.18 0.08
C ASP A 592 -11.21 16.43 -1.24
N GLN A 593 -11.62 17.43 -2.04
CA GLN A 593 -10.92 17.80 -3.26
C GLN A 593 -9.52 18.38 -2.99
N ARG A 594 -9.44 19.41 -2.15
CA ARG A 594 -8.18 20.13 -1.89
C ARG A 594 -7.19 19.27 -1.10
N TRP A 595 -7.67 18.42 -0.20
CA TRP A 595 -6.82 17.44 0.49
C TRP A 595 -6.20 16.44 -0.48
N ARG A 596 -6.97 15.95 -1.46
CA ARG A 596 -6.43 15.06 -2.49
C ARG A 596 -5.37 15.74 -3.36
N GLU A 597 -5.60 16.99 -3.76
CA GLU A 597 -4.61 17.82 -4.47
C GLU A 597 -3.34 17.98 -3.62
N HIS A 598 -3.48 18.27 -2.33
CA HIS A 598 -2.37 18.35 -1.39
C HIS A 598 -1.60 17.02 -1.25
N LEU A 599 -2.29 15.88 -1.15
CA LEU A 599 -1.62 14.57 -1.09
C LEU A 599 -0.75 14.30 -2.33
N TYR A 600 -1.21 14.72 -3.50
CA TYR A 600 -0.46 14.60 -4.74
C TYR A 600 0.78 15.50 -4.76
N GLU A 601 0.65 16.77 -4.36
CA GLU A 601 1.80 17.66 -4.22
C GLU A 601 2.80 17.15 -3.19
N MET A 602 2.33 16.56 -2.10
CA MET A 602 3.19 15.94 -1.08
C MET A 602 3.91 14.69 -1.61
N ASP A 603 3.27 13.86 -2.42
CA ASP A 603 3.93 12.72 -3.08
C ASP A 603 5.05 13.22 -4.02
N HIS A 604 4.83 14.29 -4.78
CA HIS A 604 5.85 14.92 -5.63
C HIS A 604 7.01 15.51 -4.84
N LEU A 605 6.70 16.25 -3.77
CA LEU A 605 7.70 16.80 -2.88
C LEU A 605 8.59 15.68 -2.33
N ARG A 606 8.02 14.51 -2.03
CA ARG A 606 8.76 13.37 -1.46
C ARG A 606 9.74 12.79 -2.47
N GLU A 607 9.35 12.65 -3.74
CA GLU A 607 10.25 12.17 -4.79
C GLU A 607 11.41 13.16 -5.03
N GLY A 608 11.11 14.46 -5.02
CA GLY A 608 12.09 15.52 -5.26
C GLY A 608 13.05 15.81 -4.10
N ILE A 609 12.64 15.54 -2.85
CA ILE A 609 13.41 15.94 -1.66
C ILE A 609 14.80 15.28 -1.59
N HIS A 610 14.91 14.07 -2.12
CA HIS A 610 16.16 13.30 -2.09
C HIS A 610 17.26 13.91 -2.98
N LEU A 611 16.88 14.67 -4.02
CA LEU A 611 17.85 15.38 -4.87
C LEU A 611 18.48 16.57 -4.12
N ARG A 612 17.77 17.14 -3.14
CA ARG A 612 18.27 18.26 -2.32
C ARG A 612 19.32 17.83 -1.30
N ALA A 613 19.41 16.54 -0.98
CA ALA A 613 20.48 15.97 -0.16
C ALA A 613 21.88 16.23 -0.75
N MET A 614 21.98 16.43 -2.07
CA MET A 614 23.23 16.81 -2.74
C MET A 614 23.75 18.20 -2.32
N GLY A 615 22.87 19.08 -1.82
CA GLY A 615 23.20 20.42 -1.35
C GLY A 615 23.60 20.52 0.13
N GLN A 616 23.91 19.39 0.80
CA GLN A 616 24.24 19.32 2.24
C GLN A 616 23.14 19.83 3.19
N ARG A 617 21.89 19.94 2.72
CA ARG A 617 20.72 20.17 3.57
C ARG A 617 20.12 18.84 4.00
N ASP A 618 19.62 18.77 5.23
CA ASP A 618 18.91 17.58 5.71
C ASP A 618 17.53 17.50 5.02
N PRO A 619 17.25 16.45 4.21
CA PRO A 619 16.00 16.33 3.47
C PRO A 619 14.76 16.38 4.36
N SER A 620 14.87 15.88 5.60
CA SER A 620 13.71 15.84 6.48
C SER A 620 13.26 17.20 7.00
N THR A 621 14.21 18.12 7.18
CA THR A 621 13.88 19.49 7.62
C THR A 621 13.26 20.26 6.47
N GLU A 622 13.76 20.10 5.24
CA GLU A 622 13.14 20.71 4.06
C GLU A 622 11.74 20.12 3.81
N TRP A 623 11.56 18.80 3.98
CA TRP A 623 10.25 18.14 3.90
C TRP A 623 9.24 18.73 4.88
N GLN A 624 9.64 18.90 6.13
CA GLN A 624 8.77 19.50 7.15
C GLN A 624 8.44 20.95 6.81
N ARG A 625 9.43 21.74 6.36
CA ARG A 625 9.25 23.16 6.05
C ARG A 625 8.33 23.38 4.85
N GLU A 626 8.62 22.71 3.74
CA GLU A 626 7.81 22.84 2.51
C GLU A 626 6.44 22.19 2.67
N GLY A 627 6.37 21.02 3.31
CA GLY A 627 5.10 20.39 3.60
C GLY A 627 4.19 21.23 4.49
N TYR A 628 4.76 21.97 5.46
CA TYR A 628 4.01 22.92 6.28
C TYR A 628 3.54 24.13 5.47
N ALA A 629 4.39 24.70 4.61
CA ALA A 629 4.00 25.82 3.73
C ALA A 629 2.85 25.44 2.78
N LEU A 630 2.90 24.26 2.15
CA LEU A 630 1.82 23.73 1.32
C LEU A 630 0.52 23.53 2.12
N PHE A 631 0.63 23.14 3.39
CA PHE A 631 -0.53 22.92 4.25
C PHE A 631 -1.18 24.24 4.75
N GLU A 632 -0.38 25.28 5.01
CA GLU A 632 -0.90 26.63 5.26
C GLU A 632 -1.65 27.14 4.03
N GLU A 633 -1.05 27.02 2.84
CA GLU A 633 -1.70 27.37 1.59
C GLU A 633 -3.02 26.61 1.43
N LEU A 634 -3.03 25.29 1.60
CA LEU A 634 -4.25 24.48 1.59
C LEU A 634 -5.33 25.05 2.50
N THR A 635 -4.99 25.41 3.74
CA THR A 635 -5.97 25.92 4.71
C THR A 635 -6.58 27.23 4.26
N ASP A 636 -5.79 28.12 3.65
CA ASP A 636 -6.27 29.37 3.06
C ASP A 636 -7.17 29.11 1.83
N LEU A 637 -6.80 28.15 0.98
CA LEU A 637 -7.63 27.72 -0.17
C LEU A 637 -9.01 27.23 0.33
N LEU A 638 -9.05 26.43 1.39
CA LEU A 638 -10.29 25.89 1.96
C LEU A 638 -11.25 27.01 2.39
N HIS A 639 -10.77 28.00 3.15
CA HIS A 639 -11.61 29.11 3.61
C HIS A 639 -12.11 29.96 2.45
N ARG A 640 -11.23 30.27 1.51
CA ARG A 640 -11.53 31.12 0.36
C ARG A 640 -12.55 30.48 -0.58
N ASP A 641 -12.35 29.21 -0.91
CA ASP A 641 -13.28 28.47 -1.75
C ASP A 641 -14.61 28.30 -1.05
N PHE A 642 -14.61 27.94 0.25
CA PHE A 642 -15.84 27.79 1.02
C PHE A 642 -16.68 29.07 0.99
N LEU A 643 -16.07 30.24 1.24
CA LEU A 643 -16.75 31.52 1.18
C LEU A 643 -17.33 31.79 -0.21
N ARG A 644 -16.54 31.59 -1.27
CA ARG A 644 -16.96 31.79 -2.67
C ARG A 644 -18.14 30.90 -3.05
N TYR A 645 -18.11 29.62 -2.66
CA TYR A 645 -19.20 28.70 -2.96
C TYR A 645 -20.45 29.02 -2.14
N VAL A 646 -20.36 29.13 -0.81
CA VAL A 646 -21.55 29.36 0.05
C VAL A 646 -22.31 30.63 -0.34
N MET A 647 -21.59 31.70 -0.70
CA MET A 647 -22.21 32.98 -1.09
C MET A 647 -22.85 32.96 -2.48
N ARG A 648 -22.47 32.02 -3.37
CA ARG A 648 -22.88 32.00 -4.79
C ARG A 648 -23.61 30.75 -5.23
N VAL A 649 -23.67 29.70 -4.42
CA VAL A 649 -24.31 28.42 -4.76
C VAL A 649 -25.76 28.66 -5.14
N GLN A 650 -26.10 28.44 -6.40
CA GLN A 650 -27.49 28.34 -6.85
C GLN A 650 -27.95 26.90 -6.56
N VAL A 651 -28.99 26.75 -5.73
CA VAL A 651 -29.52 25.43 -5.38
C VAL A 651 -30.32 24.90 -6.57
N THR A 652 -29.65 24.17 -7.45
CA THR A 652 -30.28 23.27 -8.41
C THR A 652 -30.33 21.87 -7.81
N ILE A 653 -31.54 21.34 -7.62
CA ILE A 653 -31.74 19.96 -7.17
C ILE A 653 -31.44 19.06 -8.38
N GLU A 654 -30.20 18.61 -8.52
CA GLU A 654 -29.84 17.52 -9.43
C GLU A 654 -29.41 16.28 -8.66
N GLU A 655 -30.19 15.20 -8.80
CA GLU A 655 -29.85 13.86 -8.35
C GLU A 655 -28.82 13.22 -9.29
N ARG A 656 -27.52 13.41 -9.03
CA ARG A 656 -26.48 12.37 -9.18
C ARG A 656 -25.10 12.89 -8.79
N ALA A 657 -24.55 12.37 -7.70
CA ALA A 657 -23.12 12.49 -7.42
C ALA A 657 -22.35 11.41 -8.22
N LEU A 658 -21.29 11.84 -8.92
CA LEU A 658 -20.29 10.97 -9.53
C LEU A 658 -19.45 10.34 -8.40
N GLN A 659 -19.53 9.02 -8.26
CA GLN A 659 -18.61 8.25 -7.44
C GLN A 659 -17.31 8.01 -8.25
N PRO A 660 -16.13 8.03 -7.62
CA PRO A 660 -14.91 7.58 -8.27
C PRO A 660 -15.10 6.16 -8.81
N ALA A 661 -14.79 5.94 -10.08
CA ALA A 661 -14.79 4.60 -10.66
C ALA A 661 -13.54 3.83 -10.18
N GLU A 662 -13.75 2.62 -9.63
CA GLU A 662 -12.74 1.65 -9.20
C GLU A 662 -11.66 2.21 -8.25
N LEU A 663 -11.90 2.07 -6.93
CA LEU A 663 -10.87 2.27 -5.90
C LEU A 663 -9.90 1.07 -5.90
N VAL A 664 -8.59 1.35 -5.86
CA VAL A 664 -7.55 0.32 -5.73
C VAL A 664 -6.87 0.48 -4.37
N THR A 665 -6.84 -0.60 -3.60
CA THR A 665 -6.14 -0.64 -2.30
C THR A 665 -4.76 -1.28 -2.48
N SER A 666 -3.75 -0.75 -1.80
CA SER A 666 -2.41 -1.35 -1.77
C SER A 666 -1.88 -1.42 -0.34
N GLY A 667 -1.48 -2.62 0.09
CA GLY A 667 -0.96 -2.90 1.44
C GLY A 667 -0.05 -4.14 1.46
N PRO A 668 0.60 -4.44 2.61
CA PRO A 668 1.64 -5.48 2.75
C PRO A 668 1.23 -6.90 2.33
N GLU A 669 -0.06 -7.26 2.38
CA GLU A 669 -0.58 -8.59 2.02
C GLU A 669 -1.85 -8.55 1.16
N GLY A 670 -2.03 -7.54 0.30
CA GLY A 670 -3.13 -7.54 -0.66
C GLY A 670 -2.96 -8.67 -1.69
N PRO A 671 -3.99 -9.50 -1.98
CA PRO A 671 -3.96 -10.31 -3.18
C PRO A 671 -3.80 -9.36 -4.37
N VAL A 672 -2.89 -9.68 -5.29
CA VAL A 672 -2.83 -8.99 -6.58
C VAL A 672 -4.19 -9.19 -7.25
N GLU A 673 -5.09 -8.21 -7.14
CA GLU A 673 -6.43 -8.21 -7.75
C GLU A 673 -6.39 -8.19 -9.30
N GLY A 674 -5.22 -8.39 -9.91
CA GLY A 674 -5.08 -8.63 -11.33
C GLY A 674 -5.80 -9.89 -11.84
N ALA A 675 -6.12 -10.85 -10.97
CA ALA A 675 -6.87 -12.05 -11.37
C ALA A 675 -8.40 -11.85 -11.35
N ALA A 676 -8.94 -11.02 -10.45
CA ALA A 676 -10.37 -10.74 -10.38
C ALA A 676 -10.83 -9.77 -11.49
N ALA A 677 -9.98 -8.80 -11.86
CA ALA A 677 -10.24 -7.88 -12.97
C ALA A 677 -10.25 -8.61 -14.34
N MET A 678 -9.41 -9.63 -14.54
CA MET A 678 -9.47 -10.47 -15.75
C MET A 678 -10.71 -11.36 -15.82
N ALA A 679 -11.26 -11.78 -14.67
CA ALA A 679 -12.49 -12.59 -14.64
C ALA A 679 -13.76 -11.76 -14.93
N MET A 680 -13.76 -10.46 -14.65
CA MET A 680 -14.87 -9.56 -15.03
C MET A 680 -14.76 -9.05 -16.49
N ALA A 681 -13.55 -8.94 -17.03
CA ALA A 681 -13.34 -8.59 -18.45
C ALA A 681 -13.60 -9.76 -19.41
N ALA A 682 -13.43 -11.01 -18.95
CA ALA A 682 -13.86 -12.21 -19.68
C ALA A 682 -15.31 -12.53 -19.32
N GLY A 683 -16.26 -11.89 -20.03
CA GLY A 683 -17.70 -12.07 -19.82
C GLY A 683 -18.10 -13.53 -19.58
N VAL A 684 -18.99 -13.70 -18.59
CA VAL A 684 -19.59 -14.99 -18.19
C VAL A 684 -19.95 -15.80 -19.43
N PRO A 685 -19.30 -16.95 -19.71
CA PRO A 685 -19.79 -17.82 -20.77
C PRO A 685 -21.14 -18.36 -20.34
N GLU A 686 -22.15 -18.23 -21.21
CA GLU A 686 -23.47 -18.81 -21.00
C GLU A 686 -23.35 -20.29 -20.59
N PRO A 687 -24.22 -20.79 -19.70
CA PRO A 687 -24.23 -22.20 -19.33
C PRO A 687 -24.51 -23.04 -20.57
N VAL A 688 -23.45 -23.71 -21.05
CA VAL A 688 -23.54 -24.68 -22.14
C VAL A 688 -24.47 -25.81 -21.68
N LYS A 689 -25.64 -25.90 -22.31
CA LYS A 689 -26.50 -27.09 -22.18
C LYS A 689 -25.70 -28.29 -22.69
N GLU A 690 -25.43 -29.23 -21.80
CA GLU A 690 -24.86 -30.53 -22.12
C GLU A 690 -25.66 -31.19 -23.24
N SER A 691 -25.06 -31.24 -24.43
CA SER A 691 -25.63 -31.97 -25.56
C SER A 691 -25.38 -33.45 -25.31
N ALA A 692 -26.46 -34.22 -25.14
CA ALA A 692 -26.41 -35.67 -25.03
C ALA A 692 -25.60 -36.27 -26.20
N LEU A 693 -24.61 -37.10 -25.86
CA LEU A 693 -23.75 -37.80 -26.82
C LEU A 693 -24.59 -38.66 -27.78
N ALA A 694 -24.55 -38.32 -29.07
CA ALA A 694 -25.01 -39.22 -30.12
C ALA A 694 -24.02 -40.39 -30.27
N PRO A 695 -24.49 -41.64 -30.49
CA PRO A 695 -23.61 -42.79 -30.61
C PRO A 695 -22.80 -42.71 -31.90
N LYS A 696 -21.47 -42.85 -31.79
CA LYS A 696 -20.56 -42.91 -32.93
C LYS A 696 -20.71 -44.24 -33.67
N GLU A 697 -21.14 -44.20 -34.92
CA GLU A 697 -20.98 -45.32 -35.84
C GLU A 697 -19.49 -45.51 -36.18
N GLN A 698 -18.98 -46.72 -35.95
CA GLN A 698 -17.65 -47.13 -36.40
C GLN A 698 -17.65 -47.31 -37.92
N LYS A 699 -16.91 -46.46 -38.63
CA LYS A 699 -16.55 -46.68 -40.03
C LYS A 699 -15.47 -47.75 -40.13
N VAL A 700 -15.80 -48.87 -40.74
CA VAL A 700 -14.84 -49.91 -41.15
C VAL A 700 -14.19 -49.46 -42.46
N ASN A 701 -12.88 -49.18 -42.44
CA ASN A 701 -12.14 -48.86 -43.67
C ASN A 701 -12.04 -50.09 -44.57
N THR A 702 -12.48 -49.96 -45.82
CA THR A 702 -12.29 -50.97 -46.86
C THR A 702 -10.97 -50.73 -47.61
N GLN A 703 -10.40 -51.81 -48.14
CA GLN A 703 -9.05 -51.96 -48.73
C GLN A 703 -8.70 -51.04 -49.93
N TRP A 704 -9.44 -49.96 -50.17
CA TRP A 704 -9.21 -49.06 -51.31
C TRP A 704 -8.28 -47.87 -51.00
N GLU A 705 -8.02 -47.60 -49.72
CA GLU A 705 -7.18 -46.46 -49.28
C GLU A 705 -5.66 -46.72 -49.31
N ALA A 706 -5.24 -47.96 -49.62
CA ALA A 706 -3.83 -48.37 -49.61
C ALA A 706 -3.13 -48.32 -51.00
N THR A 707 -3.62 -47.49 -51.93
CA THR A 707 -2.95 -47.36 -53.26
C THR A 707 -2.34 -45.96 -53.41
N PRO A 708 -1.00 -45.83 -53.58
CA PRO A 708 -0.37 -44.54 -53.76
C PRO A 708 -0.64 -44.02 -55.18
N ARG A 709 -1.27 -42.85 -55.29
CA ARG A 709 -1.42 -42.13 -56.57
C ARG A 709 -0.26 -41.16 -56.76
N ASN A 710 0.64 -41.58 -57.64
CA ASN A 710 1.63 -40.83 -58.41
C ASN A 710 2.95 -40.45 -57.73
N ALA A 711 4.02 -40.98 -58.35
CA ALA A 711 5.36 -40.41 -58.58
C ALA A 711 6.21 -39.94 -57.38
#